data_AF-A0A081G0M3-F1
#
_entry.id   AF-A0A081G0M3-F1
#
_cell.length_a   1.000
_cell.length_b   1.000
_cell.length_c   1.000
_cell.angle_alpha   90.00
_cell.angle_beta   90.00
_cell.angle_gamma   90.00
#
_symmetry.space_group_name_H-M   'P 1'
#
loop_
_entity.id
_entity.type
_entity.pdbx_description
1 polymer ?
#
loop_
_entity_poly.entity_id
_entity_poly.type
_entity_poly.pdbx_seq_one_letter_code
_entity_poly.pdbx_strand_id
1 'polypeptide(L)'
;MAGFNTAVTGLSAASTSLDVIGNNIANASTTGFKSSRTEFADLYTTAVVGAGSSNVAGAGVTVSDIAQDFSAGTIEFTNNNLDLAIDGSGFFQLADENGSLYYTRAGEFELDDEGYIVSKDGKYVQGYGVADPTADTVSLTPVGNLQVNETESPPKSTTSIDLSFNIDSALDAPENEYDRSDSTSYSFSTTVGIYDSLGNQQTIKYNLVEQDSTIETHLIDAAAITDSTDLSISGYSIGSETLDATVPEVFDAADPTNYGVFALNAETGDIELNSTELQALQEQDSRIARVVYNSTTGDYTVELKAQYTDSGDLYVSSGGDDIQATVSERSSAEVQAWNIVATTGGNGTSFSIGGVTISFEDDASADEIGEAIEDAASDILEQNPEIESVEYDDVNDQLIVTYKPEEGDIDADLLQVAVSAGSDSPFSGAVNGDGIYEPDTSQNGDDSYEGVYRMYAYLNDEELLDIGKVQEPGSGAAEGATEEGAILVTFDTTSGKLETVNGESVSSSGQAPSLTIKGADPADPDTEITLDLSDTSQYSSDSIVKSSQQDGYPKGDLVGVTFAETGEMIASFSNGQSLTLGVIAVATFDNQAGLTPSGSTQWIASLNSGDPILNPPGTGLNGTLKSAALEASNVDLSAELVELIQAQRDYQANSKTLETMNTVTQTILQI
;
A
#
# COMPACT_ATOMS: atom_id res chain seq x y z
N MET A 1 -41.90 -60.43 55.34
CA MET A 1 -40.46 -60.23 55.03
C MET A 1 -40.18 -59.08 54.06
N ALA A 2 -41.18 -58.33 53.57
CA ALA A 2 -40.97 -57.19 52.66
C ALA A 2 -40.00 -56.14 53.21
N GLY A 3 -40.07 -55.83 54.51
CA GLY A 3 -39.21 -54.82 55.12
C GLY A 3 -37.70 -55.13 55.11
N PHE A 4 -37.29 -56.41 55.13
CA PHE A 4 -35.87 -56.77 55.04
C PHE A 4 -35.31 -56.41 53.67
N ASN A 5 -36.05 -56.73 52.59
CA ASN A 5 -35.66 -56.39 51.23
C ASN A 5 -35.63 -54.87 51.00
N THR A 6 -36.61 -54.12 51.53
CA THR A 6 -36.62 -52.65 51.48
C THR A 6 -35.39 -52.03 52.15
N ALA A 7 -34.99 -52.55 53.31
CA ALA A 7 -33.83 -52.03 54.04
C ALA A 7 -32.50 -52.44 53.38
N VAL A 8 -32.41 -53.62 52.77
CA VAL A 8 -31.22 -54.05 52.00
C VAL A 8 -31.04 -53.22 50.73
N THR A 9 -32.13 -52.96 49.99
CA THR A 9 -32.05 -52.14 48.77
C THR A 9 -31.71 -50.68 49.09
N GLY A 10 -32.26 -50.13 50.18
CA GLY A 10 -31.85 -48.81 50.70
C GLY A 10 -30.38 -48.74 51.13
N LEU A 11 -29.85 -49.80 51.76
CA LEU A 11 -28.44 -49.87 52.16
C LEU A 11 -27.52 -49.91 50.93
N SER A 12 -27.87 -50.70 49.92
CA SER A 12 -27.11 -50.78 48.66
C SER A 12 -27.10 -49.45 47.92
N ALA A 13 -28.25 -48.78 47.82
CA ALA A 13 -28.37 -47.48 47.17
C ALA A 13 -27.56 -46.39 47.91
N ALA A 14 -27.61 -46.38 49.25
CA ALA A 14 -26.80 -45.47 50.06
C ALA A 14 -25.30 -45.74 49.92
N SER A 15 -24.87 -47.00 49.78
CA SER A 15 -23.46 -47.33 49.53
C SER A 15 -22.98 -46.75 48.19
N THR A 16 -23.73 -46.95 47.12
CA THR A 16 -23.37 -46.39 45.80
C THR A 16 -23.35 -44.86 45.82
N SER A 17 -24.28 -44.23 46.55
CA SER A 17 -24.27 -42.77 46.74
C SER A 17 -23.02 -42.28 47.46
N LEU A 18 -22.59 -42.97 48.53
CA LEU A 18 -21.35 -42.67 49.24
C LEU A 18 -20.12 -42.83 48.34
N ASP A 19 -20.10 -43.84 47.47
CA ASP A 19 -18.99 -44.07 46.54
C ASP A 19 -18.89 -42.94 45.50
N VAL A 20 -20.03 -42.48 44.96
CA VAL A 20 -20.09 -41.38 44.00
C VAL A 20 -19.68 -40.05 44.63
N ILE A 21 -20.22 -39.71 45.81
CA ILE A 21 -19.83 -38.50 46.56
C ILE A 21 -18.34 -38.54 46.92
N GLY A 22 -17.86 -39.70 47.38
CA GLY A 22 -16.44 -39.90 47.67
C GLY A 22 -15.54 -39.68 46.45
N ASN A 23 -15.99 -40.12 45.28
CA ASN A 23 -15.29 -39.90 44.01
C ASN A 23 -15.30 -38.43 43.57
N ASN A 24 -16.42 -37.72 43.74
CA ASN A 24 -16.51 -36.29 43.45
C ASN A 24 -15.53 -35.49 44.35
N ILE A 25 -15.56 -35.74 45.66
CA ILE A 25 -14.65 -35.10 46.62
C ILE A 25 -13.19 -35.37 46.26
N ALA A 26 -12.85 -36.61 45.89
CA ALA A 26 -11.48 -36.98 45.53
C ALA A 26 -10.99 -36.26 44.26
N ASN A 27 -11.89 -35.93 43.33
CA ASN A 27 -11.56 -35.28 42.06
C ASN A 27 -11.89 -33.78 42.04
N ALA A 28 -12.20 -33.16 43.17
CA ALA A 28 -12.54 -31.73 43.26
C ALA A 28 -11.41 -30.80 42.80
N SER A 29 -10.17 -31.28 42.71
CA SER A 29 -9.01 -30.53 42.19
C SER A 29 -8.53 -31.01 40.83
N THR A 30 -9.21 -31.96 40.20
CA THR A 30 -8.86 -32.48 38.88
C THR A 30 -9.43 -31.56 37.81
N THR A 31 -8.56 -30.99 36.97
CA THR A 31 -8.93 -30.15 35.82
C THR A 31 -9.91 -30.87 34.89
N GLY A 32 -10.95 -30.19 34.42
CA GLY A 32 -11.94 -30.74 33.51
C GLY A 32 -12.84 -31.84 34.09
N PHE A 33 -12.77 -32.13 35.39
CA PHE A 33 -13.63 -33.14 36.02
C PHE A 33 -15.09 -32.68 36.12
N LYS A 34 -16.00 -33.58 35.78
CA LYS A 34 -17.45 -33.40 35.89
C LYS A 34 -18.01 -34.25 37.01
N SER A 35 -18.75 -33.62 37.91
CA SER A 35 -19.38 -34.25 39.07
C SER A 35 -20.42 -35.28 38.62
N SER A 36 -20.52 -36.37 39.37
CA SER A 36 -21.50 -37.42 39.14
C SER A 36 -22.57 -37.37 40.23
N ARG A 37 -23.83 -37.70 39.89
CA ARG A 37 -24.90 -37.88 40.88
C ARG A 37 -25.57 -39.24 40.73
N THR A 38 -25.93 -39.86 41.85
CA THR A 38 -26.75 -41.08 41.85
C THR A 38 -28.22 -40.73 41.66
N GLU A 39 -28.85 -41.29 40.65
CA GLU A 39 -30.29 -41.15 40.42
C GLU A 39 -31.03 -42.39 40.93
N PHE A 40 -32.06 -42.19 41.74
CA PHE A 40 -32.81 -43.26 42.40
C PHE A 40 -34.19 -43.44 41.76
N ALA A 41 -34.64 -44.70 41.67
CA ALA A 41 -35.99 -45.06 41.28
C ALA A 41 -36.64 -45.93 42.35
N ASP A 42 -37.95 -45.74 42.59
CA ASP A 42 -38.69 -46.57 43.52
C ASP A 42 -39.02 -47.94 42.89
N LEU A 43 -39.04 -48.97 43.73
CA LEU A 43 -39.52 -50.29 43.32
C LEU A 43 -40.97 -50.47 43.75
N TYR A 44 -41.86 -50.75 42.79
CA TYR A 44 -43.25 -51.12 43.09
C TYR A 44 -43.50 -52.58 42.68
N THR A 45 -44.00 -53.41 43.61
CA THR A 45 -44.47 -54.75 43.23
C THR A 45 -45.81 -54.63 42.53
N THR A 46 -45.87 -54.98 41.24
CA THR A 46 -47.11 -55.02 40.47
C THR A 46 -48.13 -55.95 41.13
N ALA A 47 -49.22 -55.36 41.63
CA ALA A 47 -50.38 -56.14 42.07
C ALA A 47 -50.96 -56.89 40.85
N VAL A 48 -51.24 -58.18 41.02
CA VAL A 48 -51.94 -59.01 40.03
C VAL A 48 -53.24 -58.30 39.62
N VAL A 49 -53.42 -58.12 38.31
CA VAL A 49 -54.63 -57.53 37.70
C VAL A 49 -55.87 -58.29 38.17
N GLY A 50 -56.81 -57.61 38.83
CA GLY A 50 -58.14 -58.15 39.15
C GLY A 50 -58.61 -58.05 40.62
N ALA A 51 -57.77 -57.58 41.55
CA ALA A 51 -58.19 -57.28 42.92
C ALA A 51 -57.81 -55.84 43.26
N GLY A 52 -58.80 -54.97 43.50
CA GLY A 52 -58.62 -53.56 43.83
C GLY A 52 -57.92 -53.32 45.16
N SER A 53 -56.62 -53.61 45.25
CA SER A 53 -55.78 -53.31 46.39
C SER A 53 -54.99 -52.03 46.10
N SER A 54 -55.50 -50.90 46.61
CA SER A 54 -54.84 -49.58 46.52
C SER A 54 -53.73 -49.39 47.56
N ASN A 55 -53.39 -50.42 48.36
CA ASN A 55 -52.48 -50.33 49.52
C ASN A 55 -51.33 -51.34 49.43
N VAL A 56 -50.55 -51.34 48.34
CA VAL A 56 -49.32 -52.15 48.27
C VAL A 56 -48.17 -51.31 48.79
N ALA A 57 -47.51 -51.78 49.84
CA ALA A 57 -46.31 -51.11 50.37
C ALA A 57 -45.18 -51.15 49.33
N GLY A 58 -44.42 -50.05 49.22
CA GLY A 58 -43.27 -49.96 48.32
C GLY A 58 -42.23 -51.06 48.59
N ALA A 59 -41.53 -51.49 47.54
CA ALA A 59 -40.59 -52.61 47.58
C ALA A 59 -39.13 -52.18 47.83
N GLY A 60 -38.88 -50.88 48.01
CA GLY A 60 -37.55 -50.30 48.22
C GLY A 60 -37.16 -49.33 47.11
N VAL A 61 -35.85 -49.17 46.93
CA VAL A 61 -35.24 -48.22 45.99
C VAL A 61 -34.14 -48.92 45.19
N THR A 62 -33.93 -48.53 43.94
CA THR A 62 -32.76 -48.93 43.15
C THR A 62 -32.05 -47.71 42.61
N VAL A 63 -30.73 -47.84 42.40
CA VAL A 63 -29.99 -46.86 41.60
C VAL A 63 -30.39 -47.08 40.14
N SER A 64 -31.02 -46.08 39.55
CA SER A 64 -31.44 -46.07 38.15
C SER A 64 -30.25 -45.74 37.25
N ASP A 65 -29.44 -44.76 37.65
CA ASP A 65 -28.28 -44.31 36.88
C ASP A 65 -27.25 -43.58 37.77
N ILE A 66 -26.03 -43.43 37.27
CA ILE A 66 -25.02 -42.50 37.79
C ILE A 66 -24.78 -41.46 36.70
N ALA A 67 -25.53 -40.37 36.76
CA ALA A 67 -25.52 -39.33 35.73
C ALA A 67 -24.38 -38.34 35.97
N GLN A 68 -23.66 -37.98 34.90
CA GLN A 68 -22.66 -36.91 34.92
C GLN A 68 -23.33 -35.54 34.75
N ASP A 69 -22.84 -34.55 35.49
CA ASP A 69 -23.22 -33.15 35.35
C ASP A 69 -22.18 -32.41 34.51
N PHE A 70 -22.55 -32.07 33.27
CA PHE A 70 -21.68 -31.38 32.31
C PHE A 70 -21.72 -29.84 32.42
N SER A 71 -22.30 -29.28 33.49
CA SER A 71 -22.20 -27.86 33.79
C SER A 71 -20.74 -27.40 33.84
N ALA A 72 -20.49 -26.17 33.38
CA ALA A 72 -19.14 -25.61 33.33
C ALA A 72 -18.57 -25.37 34.74
N GLY A 73 -17.27 -25.65 34.91
CA GLY A 73 -16.51 -25.25 36.09
C GLY A 73 -16.06 -23.79 36.02
N THR A 74 -15.33 -23.35 37.05
CA THR A 74 -14.67 -22.03 37.02
C THR A 74 -13.45 -22.08 36.10
N ILE A 75 -13.25 -21.03 35.30
CA ILE A 75 -12.06 -20.87 34.46
C ILE A 75 -10.95 -20.21 35.29
N GLU A 76 -9.81 -20.87 35.40
CA GLU A 76 -8.62 -20.38 36.09
C GLU A 76 -7.53 -20.05 35.08
N PHE A 77 -6.98 -18.84 35.12
CA PHE A 77 -5.92 -18.42 34.21
C PHE A 77 -4.56 -19.01 34.62
N THR A 78 -3.77 -19.40 33.64
CA THR A 78 -2.42 -19.96 33.81
C THR A 78 -1.37 -19.09 33.10
N ASN A 79 -0.11 -19.51 33.12
CA ASN A 79 0.99 -18.84 32.41
C ASN A 79 1.47 -19.63 31.18
N ASN A 80 0.73 -20.65 30.75
CA ASN A 80 1.08 -21.49 29.61
C ASN A 80 0.04 -21.33 28.49
N ASN A 81 0.47 -20.89 27.31
CA ASN A 81 -0.43 -20.61 26.19
C ASN A 81 -1.16 -21.85 25.65
N LEU A 82 -0.60 -23.04 25.86
CA LEU A 82 -1.19 -24.32 25.47
C LEU A 82 -2.20 -24.86 26.49
N ASP A 83 -2.38 -24.19 27.62
CA ASP A 83 -3.50 -24.47 28.52
C ASP A 83 -4.75 -23.81 27.96
N LEU A 84 -5.76 -24.62 27.63
CA LEU A 84 -6.98 -24.16 26.97
C LEU A 84 -8.22 -24.51 27.79
N ALA A 85 -9.19 -23.60 27.81
CA ALA A 85 -10.50 -23.81 28.41
C ALA A 85 -11.62 -23.46 27.43
N ILE A 86 -12.70 -24.23 27.45
CA ILE A 86 -13.91 -23.94 26.68
C ILE A 86 -14.89 -23.19 27.60
N ASP A 87 -15.17 -21.93 27.27
CA ASP A 87 -16.19 -21.14 27.93
C ASP A 87 -17.56 -21.40 27.27
N GLY A 88 -18.32 -22.33 27.84
CA GLY A 88 -19.63 -22.74 27.36
C GLY A 88 -19.74 -24.24 27.07
N SER A 89 -20.50 -24.59 26.02
CA SER A 89 -20.78 -25.98 25.63
C SER A 89 -19.74 -26.52 24.65
N GLY A 90 -19.48 -27.82 24.71
CA GLY A 90 -18.59 -28.51 23.78
C GLY A 90 -17.45 -29.26 24.47
N PHE A 91 -16.67 -30.01 23.71
CA PHE A 91 -15.53 -30.80 24.20
C PHE A 91 -14.37 -30.68 23.23
N PHE A 92 -13.15 -30.72 23.74
CA PHE A 92 -11.98 -30.99 22.91
C PHE A 92 -12.07 -32.43 22.39
N GLN A 93 -11.83 -32.62 21.10
CA GLN A 93 -11.69 -33.94 20.51
C GLN A 93 -10.22 -34.34 20.48
N LEU A 94 -9.92 -35.53 20.97
CA LEU A 94 -8.59 -36.13 20.99
C LEU A 94 -8.59 -37.43 20.19
N ALA A 95 -7.49 -37.74 19.52
CA ALA A 95 -7.27 -39.03 18.86
C ALA A 95 -6.08 -39.76 19.48
N ASP A 96 -6.19 -41.08 19.67
CA ASP A 96 -5.04 -41.92 19.97
C ASP A 96 -4.27 -42.30 18.69
N GLU A 97 -3.12 -42.98 18.85
CA GLU A 97 -2.30 -43.48 17.73
C GLU A 97 -3.05 -44.44 16.78
N ASN A 98 -4.14 -45.07 17.25
CA ASN A 98 -4.96 -45.99 16.47
C ASN A 98 -6.14 -45.28 15.77
N GLY A 99 -6.28 -43.96 15.95
CA GLY A 99 -7.40 -43.16 15.42
C GLY A 99 -8.69 -43.27 16.23
N SER A 100 -8.65 -43.85 17.44
CA SER A 100 -9.80 -43.88 18.34
C SER A 100 -10.03 -42.49 18.93
N LEU A 101 -11.27 -42.03 18.89
CA LEU A 101 -11.65 -40.68 19.31
C LEU A 101 -12.11 -40.63 20.77
N TYR A 102 -11.63 -39.63 21.48
CA TYR A 102 -11.96 -39.32 22.86
C TYR A 102 -12.37 -37.85 22.97
N TYR A 103 -13.21 -37.53 23.95
CA TYR A 103 -13.69 -36.18 24.18
C TYR A 103 -13.34 -35.78 25.61
N THR A 104 -12.88 -34.55 25.81
CA THR A 104 -12.52 -34.06 27.15
C THR A 104 -12.83 -32.58 27.33
N ARG A 105 -12.91 -32.16 28.59
CA ARG A 105 -12.93 -30.76 29.02
C ARG A 105 -11.58 -30.30 29.58
N ALA A 106 -10.67 -31.24 29.87
CA ALA A 106 -9.32 -30.90 30.32
C ALA A 106 -8.51 -30.42 29.11
N GLY A 107 -8.08 -29.16 29.13
CA GLY A 107 -7.23 -28.59 28.08
C GLY A 107 -5.79 -28.36 28.53
N GLU A 108 -5.25 -29.27 29.33
CA GLU A 108 -3.82 -29.28 29.66
C GLU A 108 -3.07 -29.94 28.49
N PHE A 109 -2.63 -29.12 27.53
CA PHE A 109 -1.93 -29.58 26.32
C PHE A 109 -0.45 -29.19 26.31
N GLU A 110 0.33 -29.98 25.58
CA GLU A 110 1.76 -29.80 25.39
C GLU A 110 2.09 -29.98 23.90
N LEU A 111 3.22 -29.43 23.48
CA LEU A 111 3.78 -29.65 22.14
C LEU A 111 4.77 -30.81 22.23
N ASP A 112 4.60 -31.83 21.40
CA ASP A 112 5.57 -32.93 21.32
C ASP A 112 6.77 -32.60 20.40
N ASP A 113 7.75 -33.51 20.33
CA ASP A 113 8.97 -33.36 19.52
C ASP A 113 8.69 -33.29 18.01
N GLU A 114 7.50 -33.72 17.57
CA GLU A 114 7.06 -33.73 16.18
C GLU A 114 6.16 -32.52 15.87
N GLY A 115 5.95 -31.64 16.85
CA GLY A 115 5.15 -30.43 16.74
C GLY A 115 3.64 -30.66 16.87
N TYR A 116 3.17 -31.85 17.26
CA TYR A 116 1.76 -32.06 17.51
C TYR A 116 1.33 -31.51 18.86
N ILE A 117 0.11 -30.99 18.91
CA ILE A 117 -0.52 -30.62 20.18
C ILE A 117 -1.12 -31.87 20.80
N VAL A 118 -0.61 -32.28 21.95
CA VAL A 118 -0.98 -33.53 22.64
C VAL A 118 -1.49 -33.25 24.05
N SER A 119 -2.39 -34.10 24.53
CA SER A 119 -2.76 -34.13 25.95
C SER A 119 -1.67 -34.80 26.80
N LYS A 120 -1.74 -34.66 28.13
CA LYS A 120 -0.86 -35.37 29.07
C LYS A 120 -0.86 -36.90 28.94
N ASP A 121 -1.89 -37.47 28.33
CA ASP A 121 -1.98 -38.92 28.06
C ASP A 121 -1.41 -39.30 26.68
N GLY A 122 -0.80 -38.35 25.94
CA GLY A 122 -0.21 -38.56 24.62
C GLY A 122 -1.21 -38.63 23.46
N LYS A 123 -2.43 -38.11 23.63
CA LYS A 123 -3.45 -38.10 22.57
C LYS A 123 -3.44 -36.79 21.81
N TYR A 124 -3.57 -36.85 20.49
CA TYR A 124 -3.50 -35.70 19.59
C TYR A 124 -4.77 -34.86 19.64
N VAL A 125 -4.65 -33.55 19.86
CA VAL A 125 -5.76 -32.61 19.74
C VAL A 125 -6.19 -32.50 18.29
N GLN A 126 -7.48 -32.63 18.04
CA GLN A 126 -8.05 -32.55 16.70
C GLN A 126 -8.47 -31.13 16.35
N GLY A 127 -8.29 -30.78 15.08
CA GLY A 127 -8.67 -29.50 14.53
C GLY A 127 -8.66 -29.49 13.01
N TYR A 128 -9.10 -28.38 12.45
CA TYR A 128 -9.03 -28.09 11.04
C TYR A 128 -7.63 -27.56 10.71
N GLY A 129 -6.95 -28.15 9.73
CA GLY A 129 -5.75 -27.55 9.17
C GLY A 129 -6.09 -26.36 8.26
N VAL A 130 -5.09 -25.58 7.89
CA VAL A 130 -5.22 -24.50 6.89
C VAL A 130 -4.58 -24.97 5.58
N ALA A 131 -5.28 -24.80 4.46
CA ALA A 131 -4.80 -25.23 3.14
C ALA A 131 -3.60 -24.42 2.63
N ASP A 132 -3.62 -23.11 2.92
CA ASP A 132 -2.50 -22.20 2.69
C ASP A 132 -2.45 -21.21 3.88
N PRO A 133 -1.46 -21.35 4.78
CA PRO A 133 -1.38 -20.50 5.95
C PRO A 133 -0.97 -19.06 5.60
N THR A 134 -0.41 -18.81 4.40
CA THR A 134 0.05 -17.50 3.93
C THR A 134 -1.02 -16.70 3.19
N ALA A 135 -2.16 -17.31 2.87
CA ALA A 135 -3.24 -16.65 2.15
C ALA A 135 -4.07 -15.72 3.07
N ASP A 136 -4.51 -14.58 2.52
CA ASP A 136 -5.38 -13.61 3.21
C ASP A 136 -6.74 -14.21 3.65
N THR A 137 -7.16 -15.32 3.04
CA THR A 137 -8.41 -16.02 3.39
C THR A 137 -8.12 -17.46 3.84
N VAL A 138 -8.37 -17.74 5.11
CA VAL A 138 -8.13 -19.05 5.73
C VAL A 138 -9.12 -20.09 5.20
N SER A 139 -8.64 -21.01 4.36
CA SER A 139 -9.42 -22.16 3.90
C SER A 139 -9.14 -23.39 4.76
N LEU A 140 -10.16 -23.92 5.41
CA LEU A 140 -10.05 -25.05 6.34
C LEU A 140 -10.00 -26.41 5.61
N THR A 141 -9.07 -27.27 6.01
CA THR A 141 -8.99 -28.67 5.56
C THR A 141 -9.90 -29.56 6.42
N PRO A 142 -10.13 -30.84 6.04
CA PRO A 142 -10.76 -31.80 6.93
C PRO A 142 -10.06 -31.91 8.28
N VAL A 143 -10.82 -32.28 9.32
CA VAL A 143 -10.31 -32.43 10.68
C VAL A 143 -9.22 -33.50 10.74
N GLY A 144 -8.12 -33.18 11.41
CA GLY A 144 -7.00 -34.08 11.70
C GLY A 144 -6.24 -33.63 12.95
N ASN A 145 -5.06 -34.20 13.17
CA ASN A 145 -4.18 -33.82 14.28
C ASN A 145 -3.67 -32.39 14.06
N LEU A 146 -3.84 -31.52 15.06
CA LEU A 146 -3.23 -30.20 15.03
C LEU A 146 -1.71 -30.30 15.22
N GLN A 147 -0.99 -29.63 14.33
CA GLN A 147 0.46 -29.63 14.30
C GLN A 147 1.00 -28.23 14.04
N VAL A 148 2.09 -27.90 14.72
CA VAL A 148 2.94 -26.75 14.47
C VAL A 148 4.07 -27.22 13.55
N ASN A 149 3.80 -27.21 12.25
CA ASN A 149 4.75 -27.64 11.22
C ASN A 149 5.68 -26.50 10.77
N GLU A 150 5.24 -25.25 10.89
CA GLU A 150 6.02 -24.08 10.53
C GLU A 150 6.92 -23.64 11.70
N THR A 151 8.19 -24.03 11.62
CA THR A 151 9.23 -23.61 12.60
C THR A 151 9.90 -22.30 12.20
N GLU A 152 9.74 -21.90 10.95
CA GLU A 152 10.34 -20.72 10.36
C GLU A 152 9.31 -20.02 9.45
N SER A 153 9.32 -18.70 9.46
CA SER A 153 8.61 -17.87 8.49
C SER A 153 9.61 -17.57 7.36
N PRO A 154 9.35 -17.99 6.11
CA PRO A 154 10.23 -17.66 4.99
C PRO A 154 10.28 -16.14 4.79
N PRO A 155 11.40 -15.61 4.24
CA PRO A 155 11.46 -14.20 3.89
C PRO A 155 10.43 -13.88 2.79
N LYS A 156 9.99 -12.62 2.76
CA LYS A 156 9.17 -12.07 1.69
C LYS A 156 9.92 -10.89 1.10
N SER A 157 10.19 -10.94 -0.21
CA SER A 157 10.73 -9.79 -0.92
C SER A 157 9.74 -8.63 -0.88
N THR A 158 10.26 -7.40 -0.90
CA THR A 158 9.41 -6.22 -1.04
C THR A 158 8.72 -6.26 -2.40
N THR A 159 7.40 -6.06 -2.42
CA THR A 159 6.60 -5.95 -3.66
C THR A 159 5.84 -4.63 -3.73
N SER A 160 5.75 -3.89 -2.61
CA SER A 160 5.10 -2.59 -2.56
C SER A 160 5.84 -1.62 -1.64
N ILE A 161 5.95 -0.36 -2.09
CA ILE A 161 6.48 0.78 -1.34
C ILE A 161 5.45 1.90 -1.36
N ASP A 162 5.09 2.39 -0.17
CA ASP A 162 4.35 3.64 0.04
C ASP A 162 5.35 4.71 0.49
N LEU A 163 5.62 5.67 -0.39
CA LEU A 163 6.56 6.76 -0.16
C LEU A 163 5.88 8.09 -0.42
N SER A 164 5.76 8.92 0.61
CA SER A 164 5.26 10.27 0.47
C SER A 164 6.14 11.27 1.21
N PHE A 165 6.28 12.47 0.65
CA PHE A 165 7.13 13.53 1.19
C PHE A 165 6.51 14.92 0.98
N ASN A 166 7.10 15.91 1.66
CA ASN A 166 6.97 17.32 1.32
C ASN A 166 8.32 17.80 0.81
N ILE A 167 8.36 18.55 -0.28
CA ILE A 167 9.52 19.37 -0.67
C ILE A 167 9.18 20.82 -0.35
N ASP A 168 10.14 21.56 0.19
CA ASP A 168 9.99 23.00 0.42
C ASP A 168 9.94 23.74 -0.91
N SER A 169 8.81 24.41 -1.19
CA SER A 169 8.61 25.18 -2.42
C SER A 169 9.42 26.48 -2.49
N ALA A 170 10.18 26.81 -1.44
CA ALA A 170 11.04 27.99 -1.38
C ALA A 170 12.52 27.68 -1.71
N LEU A 171 12.83 26.42 -2.04
CA LEU A 171 14.16 26.04 -2.53
C LEU A 171 14.21 26.28 -4.03
N ASP A 172 15.36 26.76 -4.49
CA ASP A 172 15.64 26.91 -5.92
C ASP A 172 16.34 25.66 -6.46
N ALA A 173 16.33 25.52 -7.78
CA ALA A 173 17.03 24.46 -8.48
C ALA A 173 18.54 24.46 -8.16
N PRO A 174 19.18 23.29 -8.03
CA PRO A 174 20.62 23.20 -7.82
C PRO A 174 21.42 23.85 -8.95
N GLU A 175 22.42 24.68 -8.63
CA GLU A 175 23.30 25.31 -9.63
C GLU A 175 24.24 24.33 -10.37
N ASN A 176 24.49 23.16 -9.78
CA ASN A 176 25.41 22.16 -10.33
C ASN A 176 24.64 21.08 -11.10
N GLU A 177 25.25 20.58 -12.17
CA GLU A 177 24.82 19.37 -12.87
C GLU A 177 24.67 18.21 -11.87
N TYR A 178 23.67 17.37 -12.10
CA TYR A 178 23.34 16.28 -11.20
C TYR A 178 24.47 15.25 -11.05
N ASP A 179 24.98 15.08 -9.82
CA ASP A 179 25.86 13.98 -9.42
C ASP A 179 25.28 13.29 -8.18
N ARG A 180 24.98 11.98 -8.26
CA ARG A 180 24.39 11.25 -7.13
C ARG A 180 25.21 11.30 -5.84
N SER A 181 26.53 11.55 -5.96
CA SER A 181 27.50 11.57 -4.88
C SER A 181 27.72 12.97 -4.28
N ASP A 182 27.23 14.02 -4.95
CA ASP A 182 27.25 15.39 -4.47
C ASP A 182 25.89 15.76 -3.86
N SER A 183 25.87 16.05 -2.56
CA SER A 183 24.63 16.46 -1.89
C SER A 183 24.11 17.84 -2.30
N THR A 184 24.91 18.61 -3.05
CA THR A 184 24.53 19.95 -3.52
C THR A 184 23.93 19.96 -4.91
N SER A 185 23.88 18.82 -5.60
CA SER A 185 23.34 18.71 -6.95
C SER A 185 21.93 18.11 -7.00
N TYR A 186 21.24 17.98 -5.85
CA TYR A 186 19.85 17.52 -5.79
C TYR A 186 19.09 18.27 -4.69
N SER A 187 17.82 18.58 -4.93
CA SER A 187 16.97 19.38 -4.04
C SER A 187 16.50 18.58 -2.83
N PHE A 188 16.25 17.28 -2.99
CA PHE A 188 15.78 16.41 -1.92
C PHE A 188 16.29 14.97 -2.09
N SER A 189 16.53 14.27 -0.99
CA SER A 189 16.90 12.85 -1.03
C SER A 189 16.35 12.09 0.16
N THR A 190 15.94 10.85 -0.08
CA THR A 190 15.44 9.93 0.94
C THR A 190 15.87 8.50 0.63
N THR A 191 15.82 7.62 1.63
CA THR A 191 16.22 6.22 1.48
C THR A 191 15.22 5.29 2.13
N VAL A 192 14.76 4.29 1.38
CA VAL A 192 13.83 3.25 1.83
C VAL A 192 14.60 1.93 1.96
N GLY A 193 14.47 1.25 3.10
CA GLY A 193 15.02 -0.10 3.27
C GLY A 193 14.05 -1.15 2.73
N ILE A 194 14.53 -2.03 1.87
CA ILE A 194 13.75 -3.11 1.23
C ILE A 194 14.36 -4.47 1.58
N TYR A 195 13.66 -5.56 1.25
CA TYR A 195 14.15 -6.93 1.39
C TYR A 195 14.14 -7.66 0.05
N ASP A 196 15.22 -8.39 -0.22
CA ASP A 196 15.30 -9.28 -1.36
C ASP A 196 14.60 -10.63 -1.09
N SER A 197 14.45 -11.45 -2.13
CA SER A 197 13.80 -12.78 -2.08
C SER A 197 14.53 -13.79 -1.17
N LEU A 198 15.78 -13.52 -0.79
CA LEU A 198 16.54 -14.30 0.19
C LEU A 198 16.44 -13.74 1.62
N GLY A 199 15.79 -12.59 1.80
CA GLY A 199 15.61 -11.89 3.06
C GLY A 199 16.77 -11.00 3.49
N ASN A 200 17.74 -10.70 2.61
CA ASN A 200 18.74 -9.69 2.90
C ASN A 200 18.13 -8.30 2.76
N GLN A 201 18.53 -7.39 3.64
CA GLN A 201 18.13 -6.01 3.57
C GLN A 201 18.94 -5.28 2.50
N GLN A 202 18.26 -4.60 1.59
CA GLN A 202 18.84 -3.65 0.64
C GLN A 202 18.26 -2.25 0.89
N THR A 203 18.74 -1.24 0.18
CA THR A 203 18.18 0.11 0.26
C THR A 203 17.96 0.70 -1.13
N ILE A 204 16.86 1.43 -1.32
CA ILE A 204 16.67 2.28 -2.49
C ILE A 204 16.81 3.74 -2.04
N LYS A 205 17.76 4.47 -2.62
CA LYS A 205 17.90 5.92 -2.43
C LYS A 205 17.20 6.65 -3.56
N TYR A 206 16.26 7.51 -3.22
CA TYR A 206 15.60 8.41 -4.14
C TYR A 206 16.25 9.79 -4.06
N ASN A 207 16.65 10.33 -5.21
CA ASN A 207 17.16 11.69 -5.36
C ASN A 207 16.20 12.48 -6.23
N LEU A 208 15.74 13.63 -5.74
CA LEU A 208 14.87 14.53 -6.45
C LEU A 208 15.63 15.81 -6.80
N VAL A 209 15.61 16.17 -8.08
CA VAL A 209 16.32 17.31 -8.64
C VAL A 209 15.26 18.22 -9.27
N GLU A 210 15.09 19.40 -8.71
CA GLU A 210 14.24 20.43 -9.33
C GLU A 210 14.84 20.86 -10.67
N GLN A 211 13.96 21.10 -11.64
CA GLN A 211 14.38 21.53 -12.98
C GLN A 211 14.67 23.03 -13.02
N ASP A 212 15.67 23.37 -13.82
CA ASP A 212 16.07 24.72 -14.14
C ASP A 212 15.23 25.30 -15.29
N SER A 213 15.28 26.63 -15.43
CA SER A 213 14.57 27.39 -16.46
C SER A 213 15.32 27.37 -17.81
N THR A 214 15.58 26.17 -18.34
CA THR A 214 16.24 25.99 -19.62
C THR A 214 15.32 25.33 -20.63
N ILE A 215 15.69 25.37 -21.90
CA ILE A 215 15.04 24.65 -23.00
C ILE A 215 16.12 23.91 -23.77
N GLU A 216 15.95 22.60 -23.89
CA GLU A 216 16.81 21.74 -24.70
C GLU A 216 16.44 21.87 -26.18
N THR A 217 17.46 22.07 -27.02
CA THR A 217 17.32 22.24 -28.47
C THR A 217 18.20 21.23 -29.20
N HIS A 218 17.61 20.51 -30.14
CA HIS A 218 18.27 19.51 -30.96
C HIS A 218 18.40 20.01 -32.40
N LEU A 219 19.63 20.31 -32.82
CA LEU A 219 19.96 20.69 -34.18
C LEU A 219 20.25 19.46 -35.04
N ILE A 220 19.45 19.27 -36.07
CA ILE A 220 19.59 18.24 -37.09
C ILE A 220 20.21 18.88 -38.33
N ASP A 221 21.49 18.62 -38.56
CA ASP A 221 22.25 19.14 -39.72
C ASP A 221 21.68 18.57 -41.03
N ALA A 222 21.35 19.45 -41.97
CA ALA A 222 20.87 19.08 -43.31
C ALA A 222 21.81 18.11 -44.04
N ALA A 223 23.12 18.19 -43.79
CA ALA A 223 24.12 17.31 -44.38
C ALA A 223 24.05 15.87 -43.85
N ALA A 224 23.45 15.65 -42.68
CA ALA A 224 23.23 14.33 -42.09
C ALA A 224 21.97 13.62 -42.64
N ILE A 225 21.08 14.36 -43.31
CA ILE A 225 19.85 13.82 -43.89
C ILE A 225 20.17 13.12 -45.21
N THR A 226 20.05 11.79 -45.23
CA THR A 226 20.40 10.94 -46.38
C THR A 226 19.24 10.76 -47.37
N ASP A 227 18.00 10.79 -46.87
CA ASP A 227 16.75 10.78 -47.62
C ASP A 227 15.70 11.69 -46.95
N SER A 228 15.47 12.87 -47.54
CA SER A 228 14.50 13.84 -47.01
C SER A 228 13.04 13.41 -47.16
N THR A 229 12.76 12.36 -47.94
CA THR A 229 11.41 11.80 -48.06
C THR A 229 11.07 10.79 -46.96
N ASP A 230 12.05 10.44 -46.13
CA ASP A 230 11.93 9.46 -45.04
C ASP A 230 12.58 9.99 -43.74
N LEU A 231 12.57 11.31 -43.54
CA LEU A 231 12.98 11.92 -42.27
C LEU A 231 11.89 11.64 -41.22
N SER A 232 12.30 11.14 -40.06
CA SER A 232 11.44 10.96 -38.89
C SER A 232 12.07 11.50 -37.62
N ILE A 233 11.23 12.06 -36.76
CA ILE A 233 11.59 12.55 -35.42
C ILE A 233 10.67 11.83 -34.44
N SER A 234 11.25 11.19 -33.43
CA SER A 234 10.51 10.38 -32.44
C SER A 234 9.61 9.31 -33.09
N GLY A 235 10.04 8.78 -34.25
CA GLY A 235 9.30 7.80 -35.04
C GLY A 235 8.17 8.37 -35.91
N TYR A 236 7.88 9.67 -35.82
CA TYR A 236 6.91 10.35 -36.67
C TYR A 236 7.57 10.85 -37.96
N SER A 237 7.06 10.44 -39.12
CA SER A 237 7.59 10.84 -40.42
C SER A 237 7.19 12.27 -40.79
N ILE A 238 8.18 13.14 -40.98
CA ILE A 238 8.00 14.56 -41.36
C ILE A 238 8.19 14.77 -42.87
N GLY A 239 8.77 13.79 -43.58
CA GLY A 239 8.95 13.84 -45.03
C GLY A 239 7.78 13.18 -45.77
N SER A 240 6.96 13.95 -46.52
CA SER A 240 6.11 13.31 -47.55
C SER A 240 5.82 14.13 -48.80
N GLU A 241 5.99 15.45 -48.82
CA GLU A 241 5.90 16.23 -50.06
C GLU A 241 7.04 17.26 -50.11
N THR A 242 7.88 17.15 -51.14
CA THR A 242 9.14 17.87 -51.34
C THR A 242 9.07 19.35 -50.95
N LEU A 243 9.83 19.77 -49.94
CA LEU A 243 10.46 21.08 -49.97
C LEU A 243 11.41 21.10 -51.18
N ASP A 244 10.89 21.46 -52.35
CA ASP A 244 11.72 21.62 -53.54
C ASP A 244 12.58 22.87 -53.38
N ALA A 245 13.80 22.68 -52.86
CA ALA A 245 14.82 23.71 -52.69
C ALA A 245 15.22 24.43 -54.00
N THR A 246 14.70 24.03 -55.17
CA THR A 246 14.94 24.71 -56.45
C THR A 246 13.87 25.72 -56.86
N VAL A 247 12.87 25.98 -56.02
CA VAL A 247 11.85 27.04 -56.25
C VAL A 247 12.07 28.20 -55.26
N PRO A 248 12.60 29.37 -55.70
CA PRO A 248 12.78 30.55 -54.85
C PRO A 248 11.48 31.26 -54.42
N GLU A 249 10.32 30.66 -54.70
CA GLU A 249 8.98 31.17 -54.39
C GLU A 249 8.22 30.06 -53.64
N VAL A 250 8.60 29.81 -52.37
CA VAL A 250 7.99 28.78 -51.51
C VAL A 250 6.67 29.27 -50.87
N PHE A 251 6.32 30.55 -51.01
CA PHE A 251 5.05 31.09 -50.52
C PHE A 251 3.99 31.09 -51.64
N ASP A 252 2.89 30.36 -51.45
CA ASP A 252 1.71 30.54 -52.28
C ASP A 252 1.22 31.99 -52.14
N ALA A 253 1.21 32.74 -53.23
CA ALA A 253 0.72 34.12 -53.24
C ALA A 253 -0.79 34.23 -52.88
N ALA A 254 -1.52 33.11 -52.85
CA ALA A 254 -2.92 33.02 -52.43
C ALA A 254 -3.11 32.68 -50.94
N ASP A 255 -2.13 32.05 -50.28
CA ASP A 255 -2.12 31.78 -48.84
C ASP A 255 -0.65 31.70 -48.34
N PRO A 256 -0.06 32.84 -47.94
CA PRO A 256 1.35 32.91 -47.56
C PRO A 256 1.66 32.24 -46.21
N THR A 257 0.68 31.61 -45.56
CA THR A 257 0.77 31.16 -44.15
C THR A 257 0.87 29.65 -43.95
N ASN A 258 0.66 28.80 -44.97
CA ASN A 258 0.66 27.33 -44.77
C ASN A 258 1.21 26.58 -46.00
N TYR A 259 2.21 25.71 -45.79
CA TYR A 259 2.90 24.96 -46.84
C TYR A 259 3.12 23.49 -46.47
N GLY A 260 2.18 22.62 -46.86
CA GLY A 260 2.30 21.18 -46.59
C GLY A 260 2.43 20.90 -45.10
N VAL A 261 3.61 20.48 -44.65
CA VAL A 261 3.92 20.16 -43.25
C VAL A 261 4.47 21.35 -42.44
N PHE A 262 4.89 22.46 -43.08
CA PHE A 262 5.43 23.66 -42.41
C PHE A 262 4.60 24.93 -42.66
N ALA A 263 4.63 25.89 -41.75
CA ALA A 263 3.94 27.18 -41.82
C ALA A 263 4.87 28.31 -41.35
N LEU A 264 4.67 29.54 -41.85
CA LEU A 264 5.37 30.71 -41.32
C LEU A 264 4.65 31.17 -40.04
N ASN A 265 5.36 31.17 -38.93
CA ASN A 265 4.88 31.75 -37.69
C ASN A 265 4.90 33.28 -37.82
N ALA A 266 3.73 33.90 -37.68
CA ALA A 266 3.55 35.33 -37.88
C ALA A 266 4.09 36.18 -36.70
N GLU A 267 4.30 35.55 -35.54
CA GLU A 267 4.78 36.18 -34.30
C GLU A 267 6.30 36.10 -34.24
N THR A 268 6.89 34.92 -34.46
CA THR A 268 8.35 34.72 -34.38
C THR A 268 9.07 34.96 -35.71
N GLY A 269 8.37 34.89 -36.85
CA GLY A 269 8.98 34.93 -38.18
C GLY A 269 9.66 33.63 -38.61
N ASP A 270 9.61 32.58 -37.78
CA ASP A 270 10.19 31.27 -38.04
C ASP A 270 9.32 30.42 -38.99
N ILE A 271 9.94 29.47 -39.70
CA ILE A 271 9.21 28.43 -40.45
C ILE A 271 9.11 27.21 -39.54
N GLU A 272 7.90 26.88 -39.09
CA GLU A 272 7.65 25.86 -38.07
C GLU A 272 6.73 24.75 -38.58
N LEU A 273 6.78 23.55 -37.97
CA LEU A 273 5.78 22.52 -38.25
C LEU A 273 4.38 23.09 -38.03
N ASN A 274 3.48 22.82 -38.98
CA ASN A 274 2.10 23.27 -38.83
C ASN A 274 1.44 22.58 -37.61
N SER A 275 0.38 23.20 -37.08
CA SER A 275 -0.27 22.73 -35.84
C SER A 275 -0.83 21.30 -35.90
N THR A 276 -1.17 20.79 -37.10
CA THR A 276 -1.68 19.42 -37.25
C THR A 276 -0.57 18.40 -37.15
N GLU A 277 0.55 18.64 -37.83
CA GLU A 277 1.72 17.76 -37.81
C GLU A 277 2.42 17.82 -36.44
N LEU A 278 2.52 19.02 -35.85
CA LEU A 278 3.04 19.19 -34.50
C LEU A 278 2.20 18.44 -33.46
N GLN A 279 0.87 18.50 -33.55
CA GLN A 279 -0.01 17.73 -32.66
C GLN A 279 0.21 16.22 -32.81
N ALA A 280 0.32 15.72 -34.04
CA ALA A 280 0.55 14.30 -34.29
C ALA A 280 1.95 13.83 -33.81
N LEU A 281 2.96 14.70 -33.92
CA LEU A 281 4.29 14.47 -33.34
C LEU A 281 4.22 14.47 -31.81
N GLN A 282 3.48 15.39 -31.20
CA GLN A 282 3.30 15.47 -29.74
C GLN A 282 2.50 14.30 -29.16
N GLU A 283 1.65 13.66 -29.95
CA GLU A 283 1.01 12.39 -29.56
C GLU A 283 2.02 11.22 -29.50
N GLN A 284 3.13 11.29 -30.24
CA GLN A 284 4.24 10.33 -30.14
C GLN A 284 5.24 10.73 -29.05
N ASP A 285 5.55 12.02 -28.95
CA ASP A 285 6.54 12.56 -28.03
C ASP A 285 6.05 13.90 -27.47
N SER A 286 5.44 13.83 -26.28
CA SER A 286 4.81 14.98 -25.61
C SER A 286 5.81 16.05 -25.16
N ARG A 287 7.11 15.75 -25.23
CA ARG A 287 8.21 16.64 -24.85
C ARG A 287 8.44 17.76 -25.84
N ILE A 288 8.13 17.52 -27.11
CA ILE A 288 8.43 18.45 -28.20
C ILE A 288 7.52 19.68 -28.09
N ALA A 289 8.13 20.86 -27.99
CA ALA A 289 7.44 22.14 -28.01
C ALA A 289 7.16 22.58 -29.46
N ARG A 290 8.21 22.62 -30.29
CA ARG A 290 8.11 22.99 -31.71
C ARG A 290 9.26 22.42 -32.53
N VAL A 291 9.11 22.46 -33.85
CA VAL A 291 10.16 22.10 -34.81
C VAL A 291 10.29 23.22 -35.83
N VAL A 292 11.46 23.84 -35.88
CA VAL A 292 11.81 24.96 -36.77
C VAL A 292 12.64 24.44 -37.94
N TYR A 293 12.34 24.93 -39.15
CA TYR A 293 13.10 24.65 -40.36
C TYR A 293 13.82 25.90 -40.87
N ASN A 294 15.14 25.84 -41.00
CA ASN A 294 15.93 26.93 -41.55
C ASN A 294 15.96 26.85 -43.08
N SER A 295 15.23 27.73 -43.77
CA SER A 295 15.19 27.75 -45.24
C SER A 295 16.51 28.12 -45.94
N THR A 296 17.46 28.71 -45.22
CA THR A 296 18.77 29.11 -45.78
C THR A 296 19.78 27.98 -45.69
N THR A 297 19.84 27.27 -44.56
CA THR A 297 20.80 26.18 -44.34
C THR A 297 20.22 24.80 -44.64
N GLY A 298 18.90 24.63 -44.51
CA GLY A 298 18.17 23.37 -44.64
C GLY A 298 18.08 22.57 -43.32
N ASP A 299 18.56 23.12 -42.21
CA ASP A 299 18.61 22.44 -40.92
C ASP A 299 17.25 22.43 -40.23
N TYR A 300 17.03 21.43 -39.37
CA TYR A 300 15.87 21.36 -38.48
C TYR A 300 16.32 21.55 -37.04
N THR A 301 15.57 22.35 -36.28
CA THR A 301 15.78 22.53 -34.84
C THR A 301 14.53 22.07 -34.13
N VAL A 302 14.67 21.08 -33.23
CA VAL A 302 13.59 20.62 -32.36
C VAL A 302 13.80 21.23 -31.00
N GLU A 303 12.82 21.97 -30.50
CA GLU A 303 12.83 22.50 -29.14
C GLU A 303 11.92 21.63 -28.27
N LEU A 304 12.42 21.21 -27.11
CA LEU A 304 11.61 20.56 -26.07
C LEU A 304 10.96 21.63 -25.18
N LYS A 305 9.92 21.26 -24.41
CA LYS A 305 9.36 22.14 -23.38
C LYS A 305 10.31 22.24 -22.19
N ALA A 306 10.29 23.36 -21.47
CA ALA A 306 11.18 23.63 -20.35
C ALA A 306 11.04 22.61 -19.20
N GLN A 307 9.88 21.95 -19.05
CA GLN A 307 9.73 20.84 -18.10
C GLN A 307 10.56 19.57 -18.41
N TYR A 308 11.25 19.50 -19.56
CA TYR A 308 11.89 18.30 -20.11
C TYR A 308 13.41 18.44 -20.40
N THR A 309 14.09 19.42 -19.81
CA THR A 309 15.44 19.95 -20.16
C THR A 309 16.65 19.01 -20.33
N ASP A 310 16.47 17.71 -20.15
CA ASP A 310 17.50 16.63 -20.17
C ASP A 310 16.77 15.26 -20.15
N SER A 311 15.59 15.16 -20.75
CA SER A 311 14.71 13.98 -20.62
C SER A 311 15.12 12.80 -21.50
N GLY A 312 16.27 12.88 -22.17
CA GLY A 312 16.88 11.83 -22.97
C GLY A 312 17.13 12.25 -24.42
N ASP A 313 17.91 11.45 -25.14
CA ASP A 313 18.27 11.73 -26.52
C ASP A 313 17.00 11.71 -27.42
N LEU A 314 16.83 12.76 -28.23
CA LEU A 314 15.83 12.77 -29.28
C LEU A 314 16.21 11.78 -30.40
N TYR A 315 15.37 10.78 -30.64
CA TYR A 315 15.62 9.82 -31.73
C TYR A 315 15.21 10.40 -33.09
N VAL A 316 16.17 10.53 -34.00
CA VAL A 316 15.96 11.09 -35.35
C VAL A 316 16.52 10.11 -36.37
N SER A 317 15.77 9.81 -37.44
CA SER A 317 16.29 8.93 -38.50
C SER A 317 15.90 9.39 -39.91
N SER A 318 16.73 9.05 -40.90
CA SER A 318 16.50 9.34 -42.31
C SER A 318 16.93 8.16 -43.18
N GLY A 319 16.04 7.70 -44.06
CA GLY A 319 16.33 6.55 -44.95
C GLY A 319 16.60 5.24 -44.19
N GLY A 320 16.13 5.15 -42.94
CA GLY A 320 16.39 4.05 -42.00
C GLY A 320 17.72 4.12 -41.23
N ASP A 321 18.53 5.17 -41.44
CA ASP A 321 19.77 5.43 -40.69
C ASP A 321 19.51 6.46 -39.57
N ASP A 322 20.11 6.25 -38.40
CA ASP A 322 20.03 7.15 -37.24
C ASP A 322 20.85 8.43 -37.45
N ILE A 323 20.30 9.57 -37.06
CA ILE A 323 20.92 10.89 -37.12
C ILE A 323 21.16 11.39 -35.70
N GLN A 324 22.43 11.68 -35.41
CA GLN A 324 22.83 12.28 -34.15
C GLN A 324 22.61 13.79 -34.23
N ALA A 325 21.61 14.29 -33.50
CA ALA A 325 21.37 15.72 -33.36
C ALA A 325 22.42 16.35 -32.44
N THR A 326 22.76 17.62 -32.70
CA THR A 326 23.62 18.40 -31.81
C THR A 326 22.74 19.08 -30.76
N VAL A 327 22.99 18.81 -29.48
CA VAL A 327 22.21 19.36 -28.36
C VAL A 327 22.80 20.69 -27.92
N SER A 328 21.94 21.67 -27.67
CA SER A 328 22.26 22.93 -26.99
C SER A 328 21.12 23.36 -26.07
N GLU A 329 21.45 24.12 -25.04
CA GLU A 329 20.47 24.69 -24.10
C GLU A 329 20.34 26.20 -24.31
N ARG A 330 19.12 26.72 -24.11
CA ARG A 330 18.86 28.15 -24.01
C ARG A 330 17.98 28.44 -22.80
N SER A 331 17.94 29.70 -22.35
CA SER A 331 17.00 30.12 -21.29
C SER A 331 15.55 29.92 -21.74
N SER A 332 14.67 29.55 -20.81
CA SER A 332 13.21 29.54 -21.01
C SER A 332 12.56 30.91 -20.81
N ALA A 333 13.34 31.93 -20.44
CA ALA A 333 12.89 33.32 -20.38
C ALA A 333 12.40 33.81 -21.74
N GLU A 334 11.34 34.62 -21.72
CA GLU A 334 10.95 35.38 -22.88
C GLU A 334 11.94 36.51 -23.16
N VAL A 335 12.28 36.69 -24.43
CA VAL A 335 13.13 37.79 -24.90
C VAL A 335 12.39 38.57 -25.99
N GLN A 336 12.21 39.86 -25.76
CA GLN A 336 11.65 40.79 -26.74
C GLN A 336 12.70 41.82 -27.13
N ALA A 337 12.77 42.16 -28.42
CA ALA A 337 13.71 43.15 -28.91
C ALA A 337 13.04 44.22 -29.79
N TRP A 338 13.47 45.47 -29.63
CA TRP A 338 13.02 46.63 -30.42
C TRP A 338 14.21 47.28 -31.11
N ASN A 339 14.09 47.50 -32.42
CA ASN A 339 15.09 48.18 -33.23
C ASN A 339 15.10 49.67 -32.93
N ILE A 340 16.28 50.19 -32.58
CA ILE A 340 16.52 51.60 -32.30
C ILE A 340 17.05 52.27 -33.58
N VAL A 341 16.54 53.46 -33.87
CA VAL A 341 16.95 54.28 -35.00
C VAL A 341 17.32 55.69 -34.56
N ALA A 342 18.35 56.24 -35.18
CA ALA A 342 18.75 57.64 -34.96
C ALA A 342 17.61 58.61 -35.30
N THR A 343 17.45 59.65 -34.50
CA THR A 343 16.42 60.69 -34.71
C THR A 343 16.98 61.83 -35.58
N THR A 344 16.15 62.47 -36.41
CA THR A 344 16.60 63.60 -37.25
C THR A 344 15.53 64.70 -37.38
N GLY A 345 15.82 65.90 -36.86
CA GLY A 345 15.13 67.15 -37.18
C GLY A 345 13.84 67.47 -36.41
N GLY A 346 13.54 66.81 -35.29
CA GLY A 346 12.30 66.97 -34.51
C GLY A 346 12.39 67.84 -33.25
N ASN A 347 11.23 68.02 -32.61
CA ASN A 347 10.98 68.83 -31.41
C ASN A 347 10.26 67.92 -30.40
N GLY A 348 11.01 67.10 -29.67
CA GLY A 348 10.46 66.13 -28.71
C GLY A 348 11.53 65.12 -28.32
N THR A 349 12.01 65.24 -27.08
CA THR A 349 13.25 64.68 -26.56
C THR A 349 13.01 63.47 -25.65
N SER A 350 11.85 62.80 -25.71
CA SER A 350 11.53 61.76 -24.72
C SER A 350 10.55 60.69 -25.19
N PHE A 351 10.79 59.46 -24.76
CA PHE A 351 9.91 58.29 -24.89
C PHE A 351 9.73 57.65 -23.51
N SER A 352 8.91 56.60 -23.43
CA SER A 352 8.77 55.82 -22.20
C SER A 352 8.87 54.32 -22.47
N ILE A 353 9.50 53.61 -21.53
CA ILE A 353 9.53 52.15 -21.45
C ILE A 353 8.93 51.77 -20.09
N GLY A 354 7.88 50.95 -20.07
CA GLY A 354 7.31 50.43 -18.82
C GLY A 354 6.92 51.52 -17.82
N GLY A 355 6.42 52.66 -18.30
CA GLY A 355 6.06 53.82 -17.48
C GLY A 355 7.21 54.77 -17.09
N VAL A 356 8.47 54.42 -17.37
CA VAL A 356 9.64 55.28 -17.13
C VAL A 356 9.87 56.20 -18.31
N THR A 357 9.89 57.52 -18.08
CA THR A 357 10.18 58.50 -19.14
C THR A 357 11.68 58.69 -19.31
N ILE A 358 12.19 58.35 -20.49
CA ILE A 358 13.59 58.51 -20.88
C ILE A 358 13.71 59.73 -21.78
N SER A 359 14.74 60.54 -21.55
CA SER A 359 15.00 61.74 -22.35
C SER A 359 16.34 61.67 -23.07
N PHE A 360 16.38 62.14 -24.31
CA PHE A 360 17.56 62.16 -25.18
C PHE A 360 17.66 63.52 -25.91
N GLU A 361 18.84 63.89 -26.39
CA GLU A 361 19.07 65.17 -27.07
C GLU A 361 18.53 65.17 -28.52
N ASP A 362 18.31 66.36 -29.10
CA ASP A 362 17.91 66.47 -30.51
C ASP A 362 18.99 65.86 -31.42
N ASP A 363 18.56 65.16 -32.48
CA ASP A 363 19.43 64.46 -33.45
C ASP A 363 20.31 63.36 -32.81
N ALA A 364 19.85 62.72 -31.73
CA ALA A 364 20.57 61.63 -31.07
C ALA A 364 20.79 60.42 -31.98
N SER A 365 22.00 59.88 -31.92
CA SER A 365 22.38 58.57 -32.48
C SER A 365 21.72 57.41 -31.75
N ALA A 366 21.71 56.22 -32.35
CA ALA A 366 21.21 55.01 -31.71
C ALA A 366 21.98 54.72 -30.41
N ASP A 367 23.31 54.83 -30.43
CA ASP A 367 24.18 54.72 -29.25
C ASP A 367 23.76 55.68 -28.11
N GLU A 368 23.50 56.95 -28.41
CA GLU A 368 23.09 57.95 -27.40
C GLU A 368 21.70 57.66 -26.82
N ILE A 369 20.81 57.02 -27.59
CA ILE A 369 19.50 56.56 -27.13
C ILE A 369 19.66 55.29 -26.28
N GLY A 370 20.51 54.36 -26.71
CA GLY A 370 20.86 53.13 -25.99
C GLY A 370 21.46 53.42 -24.62
N GLU A 371 22.45 54.32 -24.54
CA GLU A 371 23.03 54.79 -23.27
C GLU A 371 21.96 55.38 -22.34
N ALA A 372 21.00 56.14 -22.89
CA ALA A 372 19.90 56.71 -22.10
C ALA A 372 18.91 55.64 -21.59
N ILE A 373 18.77 54.52 -22.29
CA ILE A 373 17.99 53.36 -21.83
C ILE A 373 18.74 52.63 -20.71
N GLU A 374 20.03 52.36 -20.88
CA GLU A 374 20.85 51.72 -19.85
C GLU A 374 20.90 52.51 -18.55
N ASP A 375 21.04 53.85 -18.63
CA ASP A 375 20.98 54.75 -17.48
C ASP A 375 19.62 54.68 -16.73
N ALA A 376 18.54 54.37 -17.46
CA ALA A 376 17.19 54.23 -16.92
C ALA A 376 16.82 52.79 -16.55
N ALA A 377 17.65 51.78 -16.87
CA ALA A 377 17.33 50.37 -16.72
C ALA A 377 16.93 49.99 -15.29
N SER A 378 17.62 50.52 -14.28
CA SER A 378 17.27 50.26 -12.86
C SER A 378 15.88 50.77 -12.48
N ASP A 379 15.46 51.92 -13.03
CA ASP A 379 14.13 52.50 -12.77
C ASP A 379 13.04 51.70 -13.51
N ILE A 380 13.37 51.12 -14.68
CA ILE A 380 12.48 50.25 -15.44
C ILE A 380 12.24 48.94 -14.67
N LEU A 381 13.31 48.29 -14.20
CA LEU A 381 13.22 47.06 -13.41
C LEU A 381 12.46 47.25 -12.10
N GLU A 382 12.58 48.41 -11.43
CA GLU A 382 11.82 48.69 -10.20
C GLU A 382 10.31 48.83 -10.46
N GLN A 383 9.91 49.35 -11.63
CA GLN A 383 8.49 49.57 -11.98
C GLN A 383 7.83 48.36 -12.63
N ASN A 384 8.62 47.42 -13.17
CA ASN A 384 8.18 46.26 -13.94
C ASN A 384 8.86 45.01 -13.34
N PRO A 385 8.35 44.47 -12.21
CA PRO A 385 8.98 43.36 -11.49
C PRO A 385 9.05 42.04 -12.26
N GLU A 386 8.32 41.90 -13.35
CA GLU A 386 8.33 40.78 -14.30
C GLU A 386 9.57 40.77 -15.21
N ILE A 387 10.29 41.88 -15.31
CA ILE A 387 11.48 42.00 -16.16
C ILE A 387 12.72 41.55 -15.36
N GLU A 388 13.52 40.69 -15.96
CA GLU A 388 14.83 40.27 -15.45
C GLU A 388 15.93 41.26 -15.83
N SER A 389 16.02 41.63 -17.11
CA SER A 389 17.02 42.57 -17.61
C SER A 389 16.50 43.47 -18.73
N VAL A 390 17.14 44.63 -18.86
CA VAL A 390 16.95 45.59 -19.96
C VAL A 390 18.34 45.99 -20.44
N GLU A 391 18.67 45.64 -21.68
CA GLU A 391 20.01 45.80 -22.25
C GLU A 391 19.95 46.49 -23.63
N TYR A 392 21.01 47.21 -23.98
CA TYR A 392 21.19 47.75 -25.34
C TYR A 392 22.28 46.96 -26.07
N ASP A 393 21.91 46.36 -27.21
CA ASP A 393 22.84 45.72 -28.12
C ASP A 393 23.40 46.76 -29.12
N ASP A 394 24.62 47.23 -28.86
CA ASP A 394 25.36 48.21 -29.66
C ASP A 394 25.81 47.67 -31.03
N VAL A 395 25.74 46.35 -31.27
CA VAL A 395 26.11 45.74 -32.55
C VAL A 395 24.92 45.77 -33.50
N ASN A 396 23.72 45.51 -32.99
CA ASN A 396 22.50 45.41 -33.78
C ASN A 396 21.57 46.64 -33.68
N ASP A 397 21.93 47.62 -32.84
CA ASP A 397 21.10 48.79 -32.51
C ASP A 397 19.73 48.36 -31.94
N GLN A 398 19.73 47.47 -30.94
CA GLN A 398 18.48 46.91 -30.39
C GLN A 398 18.38 47.12 -28.88
N LEU A 399 17.17 47.47 -28.42
CA LEU A 399 16.76 47.28 -27.04
C LEU A 399 16.38 45.82 -26.86
N ILE A 400 17.00 45.12 -25.92
CA ILE A 400 16.67 43.75 -25.53
C ILE A 400 16.07 43.77 -24.13
N VAL A 401 14.90 43.17 -23.97
CA VAL A 401 14.25 42.98 -22.68
C VAL A 401 14.08 41.49 -22.46
N THR A 402 14.64 41.00 -21.35
CA THR A 402 14.48 39.61 -20.91
C THR A 402 13.53 39.60 -19.73
N TYR A 403 12.44 38.85 -19.83
CA TYR A 403 11.49 38.64 -18.75
C TYR A 403 11.96 37.48 -17.87
N LYS A 404 11.47 37.45 -16.64
CA LYS A 404 11.77 36.33 -15.75
C LYS A 404 11.14 35.03 -16.27
N PRO A 405 11.84 33.89 -16.20
CA PRO A 405 11.33 32.62 -16.72
C PRO A 405 9.98 32.18 -16.11
N GLU A 406 9.73 32.50 -14.84
CA GLU A 406 8.47 32.17 -14.15
C GLU A 406 7.23 32.89 -14.72
N GLU A 407 7.42 33.93 -15.52
CA GLU A 407 6.31 34.68 -16.11
C GLU A 407 5.79 34.03 -17.41
N GLY A 408 6.53 33.08 -17.98
CA GLY A 408 6.15 32.34 -19.19
C GLY A 408 6.05 33.24 -20.43
N ASP A 409 5.00 33.03 -21.22
CA ASP A 409 4.71 33.80 -22.43
C ASP A 409 3.91 35.08 -22.09
N ILE A 410 4.55 36.22 -22.28
CA ILE A 410 4.10 37.56 -21.96
C ILE A 410 3.45 38.20 -23.20
N ASP A 411 2.27 38.78 -22.99
CA ASP A 411 1.61 39.58 -24.02
C ASP A 411 2.53 40.75 -24.44
N ALA A 412 2.76 40.89 -25.76
CA ALA A 412 3.62 41.92 -26.34
C ALA A 412 3.23 43.36 -25.92
N ASP A 413 1.98 43.58 -25.49
CA ASP A 413 1.49 44.88 -25.01
C ASP A 413 1.76 45.13 -23.50
N LEU A 414 2.31 44.17 -22.74
CA LEU A 414 2.57 44.31 -21.31
C LEU A 414 3.60 45.42 -21.05
N LEU A 415 4.71 45.40 -21.79
CA LEU A 415 5.71 46.45 -21.72
C LEU A 415 5.34 47.62 -22.63
N GLN A 416 4.90 48.73 -22.02
CA GLN A 416 4.52 49.92 -22.76
C GLN A 416 5.74 50.70 -23.25
N VAL A 417 6.22 50.36 -24.45
CA VAL A 417 7.20 51.17 -25.21
C VAL A 417 6.43 52.20 -26.03
N ALA A 418 6.48 53.47 -25.64
CA ALA A 418 5.66 54.53 -26.25
C ALA A 418 6.41 55.84 -26.43
N VAL A 419 6.11 56.56 -27.51
CA VAL A 419 6.73 57.86 -27.82
C VAL A 419 5.78 59.01 -27.44
N SER A 420 6.32 60.05 -26.82
CA SER A 420 5.52 61.22 -26.41
C SER A 420 4.90 61.93 -27.63
N ALA A 421 3.60 62.25 -27.55
CA ALA A 421 2.87 62.86 -28.66
C ALA A 421 3.56 64.11 -29.24
N GLY A 422 3.93 64.05 -30.52
CA GLY A 422 4.62 65.13 -31.24
C GLY A 422 6.16 65.04 -31.27
N SER A 423 6.73 63.97 -30.70
CA SER A 423 8.18 63.66 -30.74
C SER A 423 8.54 62.76 -31.91
N ASP A 424 9.83 62.75 -32.30
CA ASP A 424 10.35 61.77 -33.27
C ASP A 424 10.48 60.40 -32.60
N SER A 425 10.24 59.34 -33.38
CA SER A 425 10.33 57.96 -32.90
C SER A 425 11.78 57.47 -32.91
N PRO A 426 12.32 57.00 -31.78
CA PRO A 426 13.59 56.29 -31.74
C PRO A 426 13.44 54.80 -32.09
N PHE A 427 12.21 54.30 -32.34
CA PHE A 427 11.95 52.91 -32.69
C PHE A 427 11.43 52.76 -34.13
N SER A 428 11.82 51.69 -34.83
CA SER A 428 11.37 51.42 -36.21
C SER A 428 10.27 50.37 -36.34
N GLY A 429 9.90 49.71 -35.23
CA GLY A 429 8.87 48.67 -35.19
C GLY A 429 7.45 49.15 -35.50
N ALA A 430 6.53 48.18 -35.59
CA ALA A 430 5.11 48.46 -35.76
C ALA A 430 4.56 49.16 -34.50
N VAL A 431 3.53 49.98 -34.69
CA VAL A 431 2.83 50.66 -33.59
C VAL A 431 1.40 50.18 -33.57
N ASN A 432 0.97 49.67 -32.42
CA ASN A 432 -0.38 49.16 -32.22
C ASN A 432 -1.42 50.30 -32.18
N GLY A 433 -2.70 49.93 -32.04
CA GLY A 433 -3.83 50.87 -32.02
C GLY A 433 -3.79 51.90 -30.89
N ASP A 434 -3.03 51.64 -29.83
CA ASP A 434 -2.89 52.47 -28.63
C ASP A 434 -1.60 53.29 -28.59
N GLY A 435 -0.76 53.22 -29.65
CA GLY A 435 0.47 54.01 -29.75
C GLY A 435 1.68 53.37 -29.08
N ILE A 436 1.62 52.08 -28.78
CA ILE A 436 2.70 51.28 -28.20
C ILE A 436 3.45 50.58 -29.34
N TYR A 437 4.76 50.54 -29.25
CA TYR A 437 5.63 49.85 -30.22
C TYR A 437 5.65 48.36 -29.91
N GLU A 438 5.24 47.56 -30.89
CA GLU A 438 5.37 46.10 -30.84
C GLU A 438 6.86 45.73 -30.99
N PRO A 439 7.32 44.65 -30.34
CA PRO A 439 8.67 44.15 -30.52
C PRO A 439 8.93 43.78 -31.98
N ASP A 440 10.12 44.08 -32.46
CA ASP A 440 10.57 43.71 -33.81
C ASP A 440 10.89 42.21 -33.91
N THR A 441 11.31 41.60 -32.80
CA THR A 441 11.46 40.15 -32.64
C THR A 441 11.06 39.73 -31.23
N SER A 442 10.31 38.64 -31.10
CA SER A 442 9.99 38.01 -29.81
C SER A 442 10.38 36.54 -29.83
N GLN A 443 10.89 36.06 -28.69
CA GLN A 443 11.11 34.67 -28.39
C GLN A 443 10.26 34.32 -27.17
N ASN A 444 9.18 33.57 -27.36
CA ASN A 444 8.24 33.22 -26.30
C ASN A 444 8.94 32.48 -25.14
N GLY A 445 8.49 32.79 -23.92
CA GLY A 445 8.92 32.12 -22.70
C GLY A 445 8.18 30.80 -22.45
N ASP A 446 8.70 30.01 -21.52
CA ASP A 446 8.11 28.74 -21.07
C ASP A 446 8.31 28.58 -19.55
N ASP A 447 7.20 28.64 -18.80
CA ASP A 447 7.11 28.50 -17.35
C ASP A 447 6.84 27.05 -16.91
N SER A 448 6.76 26.09 -17.84
CA SER A 448 6.39 24.70 -17.54
C SER A 448 7.37 23.98 -16.61
N TYR A 449 8.57 24.51 -16.40
CA TYR A 449 9.58 23.97 -15.49
C TYR A 449 9.21 24.11 -14.00
N GLU A 450 8.28 25.01 -13.65
CA GLU A 450 7.94 25.24 -12.25
C GLU A 450 7.30 24.02 -11.58
N GLY A 451 7.78 23.69 -10.37
CA GLY A 451 7.27 22.53 -9.63
C GLY A 451 7.61 21.20 -10.28
N VAL A 452 8.57 21.15 -11.21
CA VAL A 452 8.99 19.93 -11.90
C VAL A 452 10.26 19.38 -11.25
N TYR A 453 10.22 18.09 -10.92
CA TYR A 453 11.33 17.37 -10.32
C TYR A 453 11.65 16.11 -11.12
N ARG A 454 12.93 15.82 -11.26
CA ARG A 454 13.41 14.49 -11.65
C ARG A 454 13.65 13.64 -10.45
N MET A 455 13.02 12.47 -10.43
CA MET A 455 13.28 11.47 -9.43
C MET A 455 14.18 10.38 -10.02
N TYR A 456 15.36 10.20 -9.43
CA TYR A 456 16.24 9.07 -9.67
C TYR A 456 16.11 8.08 -8.51
N ALA A 457 16.26 6.78 -8.78
CA ALA A 457 16.33 5.77 -7.74
C ALA A 457 17.58 4.89 -7.91
N TYR A 458 18.28 4.65 -6.80
CA TYR A 458 19.49 3.82 -6.80
C TYR A 458 19.40 2.69 -5.80
N LEU A 459 19.70 1.48 -6.25
CA LEU A 459 19.90 0.34 -5.37
C LEU A 459 21.25 0.48 -4.67
N ASN A 460 21.21 0.39 -3.34
CA ASN A 460 22.34 0.51 -2.44
C ASN A 460 23.20 1.75 -2.65
N ASP A 461 22.59 2.83 -3.15
CA ASP A 461 23.30 4.05 -3.53
C ASP A 461 24.45 3.71 -4.50
N GLU A 462 24.27 2.79 -5.47
CA GLU A 462 25.31 2.42 -6.44
C GLU A 462 24.73 2.21 -7.85
N GLU A 463 23.71 1.37 -7.99
CA GLU A 463 23.13 0.96 -9.27
C GLU A 463 21.84 1.73 -9.56
N LEU A 464 21.74 2.35 -10.74
CA LEU A 464 20.55 3.09 -11.16
C LEU A 464 19.42 2.08 -11.46
N LEU A 465 18.21 2.38 -11.02
CA LEU A 465 17.05 1.52 -11.20
C LEU A 465 16.14 2.01 -12.34
N ASP A 466 15.47 1.07 -12.98
CA ASP A 466 14.28 1.34 -13.79
C ASP A 466 13.10 1.52 -12.83
N ILE A 467 12.60 2.74 -12.76
CA ILE A 467 11.42 3.14 -11.97
C ILE A 467 10.21 3.48 -12.85
N GLY A 468 10.24 3.03 -14.10
CA GLY A 468 9.21 3.28 -15.09
C GLY A 468 9.54 4.34 -16.12
N LYS A 469 10.81 4.79 -16.26
CA LYS A 469 11.18 5.71 -17.35
C LYS A 469 10.81 5.05 -18.68
N VAL A 470 9.92 5.67 -19.44
CA VAL A 470 9.50 5.15 -20.74
C VAL A 470 10.68 5.26 -21.70
N GLN A 471 10.91 4.20 -22.47
CA GLN A 471 11.96 4.20 -23.49
C GLN A 471 11.65 5.22 -24.58
N GLU A 472 12.69 5.88 -25.12
CA GLU A 472 12.58 6.97 -26.09
C GLU A 472 11.67 6.59 -27.28
N PRO A 473 10.67 7.42 -27.63
CA PRO A 473 9.80 7.19 -28.78
C PRO A 473 10.60 7.06 -30.09
N GLY A 474 10.19 6.14 -30.96
CA GLY A 474 10.85 5.91 -32.25
C GLY A 474 12.07 4.98 -32.22
N SER A 475 12.58 4.61 -31.04
CA SER A 475 13.72 3.68 -30.86
C SER A 475 13.46 2.24 -31.35
N GLY A 476 12.22 1.91 -31.75
CA GLY A 476 11.79 0.57 -32.15
C GLY A 476 11.45 -0.35 -30.97
N ALA A 477 11.45 0.19 -29.76
CA ALA A 477 10.96 -0.46 -28.55
C ALA A 477 9.47 -0.83 -28.64
N ALA A 478 9.04 -1.81 -27.85
CA ALA A 478 7.61 -2.06 -27.68
C ALA A 478 6.96 -0.87 -26.94
N GLU A 479 5.74 -0.53 -27.31
CA GLU A 479 4.94 0.49 -26.61
C GLU A 479 4.86 0.17 -25.11
N GLY A 480 5.25 1.14 -24.27
CA GLY A 480 5.30 0.99 -22.81
C GLY A 480 6.52 0.24 -22.27
N ALA A 481 7.55 -0.01 -23.08
CA ALA A 481 8.85 -0.48 -22.58
C ALA A 481 9.49 0.59 -21.67
N THR A 482 10.17 0.12 -20.62
CA THR A 482 10.83 0.96 -19.63
C THR A 482 12.33 0.70 -19.59
N GLU A 483 13.11 1.68 -19.12
CA GLU A 483 14.56 1.60 -18.97
C GLU A 483 15.04 2.25 -17.67
N GLU A 484 16.30 2.01 -17.31
CA GLU A 484 16.95 2.65 -16.16
C GLU A 484 17.06 4.17 -16.39
N GLY A 485 16.59 4.97 -15.44
CA GLY A 485 16.58 6.43 -15.62
C GLY A 485 15.69 7.17 -14.64
N ALA A 486 15.76 8.50 -14.71
CA ALA A 486 14.85 9.36 -13.96
C ALA A 486 13.47 9.42 -14.61
N ILE A 487 12.47 9.70 -13.78
CA ILE A 487 11.13 10.09 -14.21
C ILE A 487 10.82 11.50 -13.75
N LEU A 488 9.86 12.14 -14.40
CA LEU A 488 9.34 13.43 -13.97
C LEU A 488 8.24 13.29 -12.93
N VAL A 489 8.26 14.19 -11.95
CA VAL A 489 7.27 14.34 -10.89
C VAL A 489 6.93 15.82 -10.85
N THR A 490 5.67 16.17 -11.16
CA THR A 490 5.24 17.58 -11.22
C THR A 490 4.28 17.92 -10.10
N PHE A 491 4.37 19.15 -9.62
CA PHE A 491 3.49 19.72 -8.61
C PHE A 491 2.71 20.89 -9.20
N ASP A 492 1.43 20.97 -8.87
CA ASP A 492 0.61 22.13 -9.18
C ASP A 492 1.11 23.32 -8.34
N THR A 493 1.68 24.32 -9.02
CA THR A 493 2.35 25.49 -8.41
C THR A 493 1.41 26.33 -7.56
N THR A 494 0.10 26.27 -7.83
CA THR A 494 -0.92 27.03 -7.08
C THR A 494 -1.35 26.32 -5.79
N SER A 495 -1.44 24.99 -5.81
CA SER A 495 -2.01 24.18 -4.74
C SER A 495 -0.98 23.35 -3.97
N GLY A 496 0.25 23.26 -4.46
CA GLY A 496 1.36 22.49 -3.91
C GLY A 496 1.13 20.97 -3.92
N LYS A 497 0.16 20.48 -4.69
CA LYS A 497 -0.19 19.05 -4.75
C LYS A 497 0.50 18.38 -5.92
N LEU A 498 0.78 17.09 -5.78
CA LEU A 498 1.24 16.26 -6.88
C LEU A 498 0.23 16.28 -8.04
N GLU A 499 0.69 16.64 -9.24
CA GLU A 499 -0.14 16.81 -10.43
C GLU A 499 0.07 15.68 -11.43
N THR A 500 1.32 15.39 -11.78
CA THR A 500 1.66 14.27 -12.67
C THR A 500 2.86 13.48 -12.16
N VAL A 501 2.89 12.20 -12.50
CA VAL A 501 4.04 11.32 -12.28
C VAL A 501 4.29 10.58 -13.58
N ASN A 502 5.49 10.72 -14.12
CA ASN A 502 5.92 10.10 -15.36
C ASN A 502 4.98 10.40 -16.55
N GLY A 503 4.47 11.64 -16.63
CA GLY A 503 3.53 12.08 -17.67
C GLY A 503 2.07 11.67 -17.43
N GLU A 504 1.77 10.84 -16.44
CA GLU A 504 0.41 10.45 -16.08
C GLU A 504 -0.16 11.34 -14.97
N SER A 505 -1.39 11.86 -15.16
CA SER A 505 -2.04 12.73 -14.18
C SER A 505 -2.49 11.98 -12.92
N VAL A 506 -2.30 12.61 -11.77
CA VAL A 506 -2.87 12.17 -10.49
C VAL A 506 -4.39 12.28 -10.55
N SER A 507 -5.07 11.26 -10.02
CA SER A 507 -6.54 11.23 -10.01
C SER A 507 -7.13 12.35 -9.15
N SER A 508 -8.38 12.73 -9.41
CA SER A 508 -9.08 13.73 -8.57
C SER A 508 -9.27 13.31 -7.10
N SER A 509 -9.08 12.03 -6.77
CA SER A 509 -9.03 11.51 -5.39
C SER A 509 -7.66 11.66 -4.72
N GLY A 510 -6.63 12.15 -5.42
CA GLY A 510 -5.27 12.30 -4.92
C GLY A 510 -4.42 11.03 -4.99
N GLN A 511 -4.92 9.99 -5.66
CA GLN A 511 -4.16 8.76 -5.88
C GLN A 511 -3.27 8.95 -7.10
N ALA A 512 -1.96 8.80 -6.89
CA ALA A 512 -0.93 8.82 -7.93
C ALA A 512 -0.98 7.54 -8.79
N PRO A 513 -0.52 7.60 -10.05
CA PRO A 513 -0.33 6.40 -10.84
C PRO A 513 0.74 5.51 -10.18
N SER A 514 0.53 4.20 -10.19
CA SER A 514 1.48 3.25 -9.61
C SER A 514 2.67 3.05 -10.55
N LEU A 515 3.87 3.30 -10.04
CA LEU A 515 5.12 3.04 -10.75
C LEU A 515 5.60 1.63 -10.48
N THR A 516 6.34 1.06 -11.42
CA THR A 516 6.96 -0.26 -11.26
C THR A 516 8.47 -0.11 -11.24
N ILE A 517 9.10 -0.52 -10.15
CA ILE A 517 10.55 -0.58 -10.00
C ILE A 517 11.01 -1.99 -10.37
N LYS A 518 12.00 -2.07 -11.27
CA LYS A 518 12.63 -3.32 -11.70
C LYS A 518 14.10 -3.34 -11.27
N GLY A 519 14.66 -4.54 -11.10
CA GLY A 519 16.08 -4.72 -10.74
C GLY A 519 16.42 -4.42 -9.27
N ALA A 520 15.44 -4.11 -8.42
CA ALA A 520 15.66 -3.81 -7.01
C ALA A 520 15.94 -5.05 -6.12
N ASP A 521 15.72 -6.27 -6.64
CA ASP A 521 16.06 -7.54 -5.99
C ASP A 521 17.26 -8.21 -6.72
N PRO A 522 18.48 -8.13 -6.17
CA PRO A 522 19.67 -8.78 -6.76
C PRO A 522 19.62 -10.31 -6.83
N ALA A 523 18.76 -10.95 -6.03
CA ALA A 523 18.62 -12.39 -5.99
C ALA A 523 17.57 -12.91 -7.00
N ASP A 524 16.61 -12.07 -7.37
CA ASP A 524 15.61 -12.35 -8.40
C ASP A 524 15.27 -11.07 -9.22
N PRO A 525 15.91 -10.87 -10.39
CA PRO A 525 15.73 -9.66 -11.18
C PRO A 525 14.33 -9.51 -11.78
N ASP A 526 13.51 -10.57 -11.78
CA ASP A 526 12.13 -10.53 -12.27
C ASP A 526 11.16 -9.99 -11.19
N THR A 527 11.62 -9.72 -9.97
CA THR A 527 10.80 -9.10 -8.92
C THR A 527 10.50 -7.65 -9.26
N GLU A 528 9.21 -7.35 -9.38
CA GLU A 528 8.70 -6.00 -9.59
C GLU A 528 8.17 -5.42 -8.28
N ILE A 529 8.52 -4.16 -7.99
CA ILE A 529 8.05 -3.43 -6.81
C ILE A 529 7.13 -2.30 -7.27
N THR A 530 5.89 -2.26 -6.76
CA THR A 530 5.00 -1.13 -7.00
C THR A 530 5.37 0.04 -6.07
N LEU A 531 5.63 1.22 -6.62
CA LEU A 531 5.87 2.45 -5.88
C LEU A 531 4.64 3.35 -5.95
N ASP A 532 4.12 3.72 -4.79
CA ASP A 532 3.04 4.69 -4.61
C ASP A 532 3.60 6.00 -4.05
N LEU A 533 3.37 7.09 -4.80
CA LEU A 533 3.77 8.46 -4.44
C LEU A 533 2.60 9.35 -4.00
N SER A 534 1.43 8.76 -3.76
CA SER A 534 0.24 9.47 -3.30
C SER A 534 0.54 10.30 -2.04
N ASP A 535 -0.20 11.39 -1.84
CA ASP A 535 -0.02 12.34 -0.72
C ASP A 535 1.33 13.11 -0.69
N THR A 536 2.16 13.00 -1.72
CA THR A 536 3.33 13.87 -1.91
C THR A 536 2.90 15.31 -2.20
N SER A 537 3.65 16.29 -1.69
CA SER A 537 3.37 17.72 -1.89
C SER A 537 4.63 18.57 -2.01
N GLN A 538 4.46 19.79 -2.48
CA GLN A 538 5.43 20.86 -2.49
C GLN A 538 4.82 22.08 -1.79
N TYR A 539 4.94 22.14 -0.46
CA TYR A 539 4.49 23.28 0.34
C TYR A 539 5.69 24.05 0.87
N SER A 540 5.52 25.37 1.04
CA SER A 540 6.49 26.26 1.69
C SER A 540 6.65 25.90 3.18
N SER A 541 7.45 24.88 3.43
CA SER A 541 7.80 24.31 4.73
C SER A 541 8.91 23.28 4.53
N ASP A 542 9.69 23.00 5.57
CA ASP A 542 10.80 22.06 5.54
C ASP A 542 10.52 20.78 4.72
N SER A 543 11.48 20.40 3.89
CA SER A 543 11.44 19.13 3.16
C SER A 543 11.49 17.95 4.13
N ILE A 544 10.46 17.09 4.13
CA ILE A 544 10.32 15.97 5.06
C ILE A 544 9.72 14.74 4.38
N VAL A 545 10.09 13.55 4.87
CA VAL A 545 9.39 12.31 4.55
C VAL A 545 8.14 12.21 5.42
N LYS A 546 6.97 12.01 4.80
CA LYS A 546 5.66 11.84 5.47
C LYS A 546 5.36 10.37 5.74
N SER A 547 5.55 9.50 4.75
CA SER A 547 5.40 8.04 4.83
C SER A 547 6.56 7.35 4.11
N SER A 548 6.97 6.20 4.63
CA SER A 548 7.99 5.32 4.05
C SER A 548 7.74 3.91 4.57
N GLN A 549 6.81 3.21 3.94
CA GLN A 549 6.40 1.85 4.31
C GLN A 549 6.66 0.87 3.17
N GLN A 550 6.90 -0.38 3.53
CA GLN A 550 7.09 -1.49 2.58
C GLN A 550 6.63 -2.82 3.20
N ASP A 551 6.39 -3.82 2.37
CA ASP A 551 5.68 -5.05 2.75
C ASP A 551 6.56 -6.32 2.87
N GLY A 552 7.85 -6.21 2.58
CA GLY A 552 8.85 -7.27 2.69
C GLY A 552 9.40 -7.45 4.11
N TYR A 553 9.96 -8.62 4.39
CA TYR A 553 10.51 -8.97 5.70
C TYR A 553 11.54 -10.12 5.59
N PRO A 554 12.51 -10.17 6.52
CA PRO A 554 13.48 -11.25 6.54
C PRO A 554 12.85 -12.53 7.10
N LYS A 555 13.59 -13.64 7.02
CA LYS A 555 13.24 -14.88 7.70
C LYS A 555 13.01 -14.65 9.19
N GLY A 556 12.00 -15.32 9.76
CA GLY A 556 11.74 -15.35 11.20
C GLY A 556 11.77 -16.77 11.76
N ASP A 557 12.29 -16.94 12.98
CA ASP A 557 12.20 -18.20 13.72
C ASP A 557 10.95 -18.19 14.63
N LEU A 558 10.32 -19.34 14.86
CA LEU A 558 9.15 -19.46 15.73
C LEU A 558 9.49 -19.05 17.18
N VAL A 559 8.74 -18.07 17.71
CA VAL A 559 8.87 -17.58 19.09
C VAL A 559 7.84 -18.21 20.02
N GLY A 560 6.63 -18.45 19.53
CA GLY A 560 5.57 -19.05 20.33
C GLY A 560 4.29 -19.33 19.57
N VAL A 561 3.38 -20.04 20.23
CA VAL A 561 2.05 -20.38 19.70
C VAL A 561 1.00 -19.94 20.70
N THR A 562 -0.07 -19.33 20.18
CA THR A 562 -1.21 -18.84 20.94
C THR A 562 -2.50 -19.31 20.29
N PHE A 563 -3.62 -19.22 21.01
CA PHE A 563 -4.94 -19.53 20.44
C PHE A 563 -5.89 -18.34 20.60
N ALA A 564 -6.57 -17.98 19.53
CA ALA A 564 -7.64 -16.99 19.54
C ALA A 564 -8.93 -17.57 20.15
N GLU A 565 -9.88 -16.70 20.54
CA GLU A 565 -11.17 -17.14 21.10
C GLU A 565 -12.04 -17.94 20.10
N THR A 566 -11.80 -17.74 18.81
CA THR A 566 -12.37 -18.46 17.65
C THR A 566 -11.74 -19.83 17.43
N GLY A 567 -10.67 -20.17 18.17
CA GLY A 567 -9.95 -21.44 18.07
C GLY A 567 -8.77 -21.45 17.11
N GLU A 568 -8.49 -20.33 16.43
CA GLU A 568 -7.34 -20.21 15.53
C GLU A 568 -6.02 -20.32 16.30
N MET A 569 -5.17 -21.23 15.86
CA MET A 569 -3.81 -21.44 16.34
C MET A 569 -2.88 -20.47 15.60
N ILE A 570 -2.35 -19.50 16.33
CA ILE A 570 -1.51 -18.42 15.79
C ILE A 570 -0.08 -18.65 16.24
N ALA A 571 0.82 -18.88 15.28
CA ALA A 571 2.26 -18.88 15.47
C ALA A 571 2.80 -17.46 15.33
N SER A 572 3.69 -17.05 16.23
CA SER A 572 4.38 -15.77 16.17
C SER A 572 5.87 -15.97 15.95
N PHE A 573 6.47 -15.20 15.04
CA PHE A 573 7.85 -15.35 14.60
C PHE A 573 8.72 -14.15 15.01
N SER A 574 10.04 -14.33 15.01
CA SER A 574 11.01 -13.30 15.43
C SER A 574 11.09 -12.09 14.51
N ASN A 575 10.61 -12.21 13.27
CA ASN A 575 10.47 -11.12 12.29
C ASN A 575 9.18 -10.29 12.50
N GLY A 576 8.42 -10.54 13.56
CA GLY A 576 7.17 -9.85 13.89
C GLY A 576 5.95 -10.35 13.12
N GLN A 577 6.12 -11.29 12.18
CA GLN A 577 5.02 -11.89 11.45
C GLN A 577 4.28 -12.92 12.32
N SER A 578 3.00 -13.13 12.01
CA SER A 578 2.18 -14.16 12.64
C SER A 578 1.42 -14.94 11.58
N LEU A 579 1.27 -16.25 11.80
CA LEU A 579 0.69 -17.17 10.85
C LEU A 579 -0.36 -18.05 11.52
N THR A 580 -1.52 -18.21 10.89
CA THR A 580 -2.56 -19.13 11.37
C THR A 580 -2.30 -20.53 10.83
N LEU A 581 -2.00 -21.47 11.73
CA LEU A 581 -1.61 -22.84 11.38
C LEU A 581 -2.79 -23.83 11.39
N GLY A 582 -3.88 -23.51 12.07
CA GLY A 582 -5.03 -24.39 12.21
C GLY A 582 -6.11 -23.79 13.08
N VAL A 583 -7.24 -24.49 13.20
CA VAL A 583 -8.35 -24.12 14.09
C VAL A 583 -8.76 -25.33 14.91
N ILE A 584 -8.83 -25.20 16.24
CA ILE A 584 -9.31 -26.29 17.11
C ILE A 584 -10.75 -26.69 16.74
N ALA A 585 -11.02 -27.98 16.73
CA ALA A 585 -12.36 -28.50 16.58
C ALA A 585 -13.00 -28.73 17.96
N VAL A 586 -14.17 -28.15 18.17
CA VAL A 586 -14.99 -28.38 19.36
C VAL A 586 -16.17 -29.28 18.99
N ALA A 587 -16.29 -30.38 19.72
CA ALA A 587 -17.33 -31.37 19.55
C ALA A 587 -18.53 -31.09 20.46
N THR A 588 -19.74 -31.11 19.90
CA THR A 588 -21.00 -31.14 20.66
C THR A 588 -21.77 -32.40 20.34
N PHE A 589 -22.69 -32.76 21.24
CA PHE A 589 -23.52 -33.96 21.15
C PHE A 589 -24.98 -33.60 21.43
N ASP A 590 -25.90 -34.23 20.69
CA ASP A 590 -27.34 -34.08 20.93
C ASP A 590 -27.72 -34.53 22.34
N ASN A 591 -27.06 -35.58 22.86
CA ASN A 591 -27.28 -36.08 24.20
C ASN A 591 -25.95 -36.34 24.94
N GLN A 592 -25.47 -35.35 25.68
CA GLN A 592 -24.22 -35.45 26.47
C GLN A 592 -24.31 -36.52 27.56
N ALA A 593 -25.48 -36.78 28.14
CA ALA A 593 -25.65 -37.83 29.16
C ALA A 593 -25.44 -39.25 28.60
N GLY A 594 -25.51 -39.42 27.28
CA GLY A 594 -25.20 -40.69 26.62
C GLY A 594 -23.71 -40.98 26.48
N LEU A 595 -22.82 -40.05 26.83
CA LEU A 595 -21.38 -40.24 26.75
C LEU A 595 -20.90 -41.26 27.79
N THR A 596 -19.96 -42.12 27.38
CA THR A 596 -19.41 -43.15 28.27
C THR A 596 -18.05 -42.73 28.81
N PRO A 597 -17.82 -42.74 30.14
CA PRO A 597 -16.52 -42.36 30.69
C PRO A 597 -15.45 -43.41 30.37
N SER A 598 -14.25 -42.94 30.00
CA SER A 598 -13.11 -43.79 29.62
C SER A 598 -11.90 -43.67 30.57
N GLY A 599 -12.03 -42.91 31.66
CA GLY A 599 -10.91 -42.56 32.55
C GLY A 599 -10.25 -41.24 32.15
N SER A 600 -9.30 -40.75 32.96
CA SER A 600 -8.53 -39.51 32.71
C SER A 600 -9.37 -38.29 32.29
N THR A 601 -10.56 -38.11 32.87
CA THR A 601 -11.52 -37.03 32.48
C THR A 601 -11.88 -37.03 30.99
N GLN A 602 -11.95 -38.22 30.39
CA GLN A 602 -12.29 -38.41 28.98
C GLN A 602 -13.56 -39.25 28.83
N TRP A 603 -14.24 -39.01 27.71
CA TRP A 603 -15.48 -39.68 27.32
C TRP A 603 -15.37 -40.22 25.90
N ILE A 604 -16.14 -41.28 25.62
CA ILE A 604 -16.32 -41.87 24.29
C ILE A 604 -17.78 -41.75 23.90
N ALA A 605 -18.02 -41.40 22.64
CA ALA A 605 -19.36 -41.36 22.05
C ALA A 605 -20.00 -42.75 22.04
N SER A 606 -21.30 -42.80 22.31
CA SER A 606 -22.10 -44.03 22.28
C SER A 606 -23.31 -43.88 21.36
N LEU A 607 -23.99 -44.99 21.08
CA LEU A 607 -25.27 -44.95 20.36
C LEU A 607 -26.32 -44.05 21.04
N ASN A 608 -26.22 -43.84 22.35
CA ASN A 608 -27.14 -42.99 23.11
C ASN A 608 -26.76 -41.51 23.08
N SER A 609 -25.48 -41.17 22.84
CA SER A 609 -25.05 -39.77 22.72
C SER A 609 -25.30 -39.19 21.33
N GLY A 610 -25.34 -40.06 20.32
CA GLY A 610 -25.26 -39.68 18.91
C GLY A 610 -23.81 -39.45 18.47
N ASP A 611 -23.66 -39.14 17.19
CA ASP A 611 -22.39 -38.79 16.58
C ASP A 611 -21.94 -37.37 17.01
N PRO A 612 -20.62 -37.11 17.07
CA PRO A 612 -20.11 -35.77 17.38
C PRO A 612 -20.41 -34.78 16.24
N ILE A 613 -20.81 -33.57 16.60
CA ILE A 613 -20.90 -32.44 15.68
C ILE A 613 -19.70 -31.52 15.93
N LEU A 614 -18.82 -31.41 14.94
CA LEU A 614 -17.58 -30.64 15.03
C LEU A 614 -17.76 -29.28 14.36
N ASN A 615 -17.46 -28.21 15.10
CA ASN A 615 -17.32 -26.87 14.55
C ASN A 615 -16.21 -26.10 15.29
N PRO A 616 -15.69 -25.00 14.74
CA PRO A 616 -14.81 -24.09 15.47
C PRO A 616 -15.45 -23.54 16.76
N PRO A 617 -14.66 -23.19 17.78
CA PRO A 617 -15.13 -22.44 18.95
C PRO A 617 -15.92 -21.17 18.57
N GLY A 618 -16.91 -20.84 19.39
CA GLY A 618 -17.75 -19.64 19.21
C GLY A 618 -18.76 -19.71 18.06
N THR A 619 -18.84 -20.84 17.33
CA THR A 619 -19.82 -21.03 16.26
C THR A 619 -21.02 -21.85 16.71
N GLY A 620 -22.23 -21.45 16.31
CA GLY A 620 -23.45 -22.18 16.62
C GLY A 620 -23.71 -22.31 18.13
N LEU A 621 -23.67 -23.54 18.64
CA LEU A 621 -23.85 -23.86 20.07
C LEU A 621 -22.52 -24.08 20.80
N ASN A 622 -21.38 -23.98 20.11
CA ASN A 622 -20.07 -24.17 20.70
C ASN A 622 -19.69 -22.97 21.56
N GLY A 623 -19.13 -23.24 22.73
CA GLY A 623 -18.50 -22.24 23.58
C GLY A 623 -17.28 -21.62 22.90
N THR A 624 -16.85 -20.47 23.41
CA THR A 624 -15.62 -19.82 22.94
C THR A 624 -14.40 -20.44 23.61
N LEU A 625 -13.23 -20.26 23.01
CA LEU A 625 -11.98 -20.72 23.59
C LEU A 625 -11.36 -19.64 24.47
N LYS A 626 -10.72 -20.04 25.56
CA LYS A 626 -9.84 -19.19 26.37
C LYS A 626 -8.44 -19.82 26.36
N SER A 627 -7.46 -19.06 25.87
CA SER A 627 -6.04 -19.44 25.92
C SER A 627 -5.43 -19.04 27.26
N ALA A 628 -4.38 -19.76 27.66
CA ALA A 628 -3.73 -19.65 28.97
C ALA A 628 -4.73 -19.77 30.13
N ALA A 629 -5.63 -20.76 30.04
CA ALA A 629 -6.65 -20.99 31.04
C ALA A 629 -7.05 -22.46 31.10
N LEU A 630 -7.47 -22.92 32.28
CA LEU A 630 -7.96 -24.28 32.51
C LEU A 630 -9.35 -24.25 33.16
N GLU A 631 -10.20 -25.19 32.77
CA GLU A 631 -11.50 -25.39 33.42
C GLU A 631 -11.31 -26.22 34.70
N ALA A 632 -11.61 -25.64 35.87
CA ALA A 632 -11.59 -26.35 37.14
C ALA A 632 -12.72 -27.40 37.22
N SER A 633 -12.64 -28.29 38.22
CA SER A 633 -13.75 -29.20 38.53
C SER A 633 -15.03 -28.41 38.85
N ASN A 634 -16.19 -28.89 38.40
CA ASN A 634 -17.49 -28.32 38.78
C ASN A 634 -18.00 -28.83 40.15
N VAL A 635 -17.17 -29.55 40.91
CA VAL A 635 -17.53 -30.07 42.23
C VAL A 635 -17.47 -28.96 43.29
N ASP A 636 -18.61 -28.68 43.93
CA ASP A 636 -18.64 -27.85 45.14
C ASP A 636 -18.42 -28.72 46.39
N LEU A 637 -17.21 -28.64 46.95
CA LEU A 637 -16.83 -29.41 48.14
C LEU A 637 -17.77 -29.17 49.34
N SER A 638 -18.33 -27.96 49.48
CA SER A 638 -19.24 -27.66 50.58
C SER A 638 -20.56 -28.41 50.43
N ALA A 639 -21.08 -28.50 49.20
CA ALA A 639 -22.28 -29.26 48.88
C ALA A 639 -22.04 -30.77 49.04
N GLU A 640 -20.96 -31.30 48.48
CA GLU A 640 -20.61 -32.73 48.55
C GLU A 640 -20.41 -33.21 50.00
N LEU A 641 -19.79 -32.40 50.87
CA LEU A 641 -19.62 -32.76 52.29
C LEU A 641 -20.96 -32.81 53.04
N VAL A 642 -21.94 -31.99 52.66
CA VAL A 642 -23.29 -32.05 53.22
C VAL A 642 -24.02 -33.30 52.73
N GLU A 643 -23.93 -33.61 51.43
CA GLU A 643 -24.50 -34.83 50.85
C GLU A 643 -23.88 -36.09 51.45
N LEU A 644 -22.56 -36.10 51.70
CA LEU A 644 -21.87 -37.19 52.37
C LEU A 644 -22.45 -37.47 53.75
N ILE A 645 -22.73 -36.42 54.53
CA ILE A 645 -23.35 -36.55 55.86
C ILE A 645 -24.78 -37.10 55.76
N GLN A 646 -25.53 -36.70 54.72
CA GLN A 646 -26.88 -37.22 54.48
C GLN A 646 -26.84 -38.70 54.10
N ALA A 647 -26.03 -39.09 53.12
CA ALA A 647 -25.87 -40.47 52.70
C ALA A 647 -25.37 -41.38 53.85
N GLN A 648 -24.48 -40.88 54.71
CA GLN A 648 -24.05 -41.60 55.92
C GLN A 648 -25.20 -41.80 56.92
N ARG A 649 -26.04 -40.79 57.13
CA ARG A 649 -27.23 -40.90 58.00
C ARG A 649 -28.25 -41.89 57.43
N ASP A 650 -28.46 -41.90 56.12
CA ASP A 650 -29.37 -42.80 55.44
C ASP A 650 -28.88 -44.25 55.53
N TYR A 651 -27.57 -44.48 55.33
CA TYR A 651 -26.94 -45.78 55.54
C TYR A 651 -27.15 -46.27 56.99
N GLN A 652 -26.91 -45.42 57.99
CA GLN A 652 -27.12 -45.75 59.40
C GLN A 652 -28.59 -46.05 59.73
N ALA A 653 -29.53 -45.27 59.18
CA ALA A 653 -30.97 -45.46 59.38
C ALA A 653 -31.46 -46.78 58.77
N ASN A 654 -31.00 -47.12 57.57
CA ASN A 654 -31.30 -48.39 56.91
C ASN A 654 -30.71 -49.58 57.67
N SER A 655 -29.47 -49.47 58.17
CA SER A 655 -28.85 -50.49 59.02
C SER A 655 -29.63 -50.70 60.33
N LYS A 656 -30.10 -49.63 60.97
CA LYS A 656 -30.91 -49.72 62.20
C LYS A 656 -32.25 -50.44 61.97
N THR A 657 -32.82 -50.27 60.78
CA THR A 657 -34.05 -50.98 60.38
C THR A 657 -33.81 -52.48 60.27
N LEU A 658 -32.67 -52.92 59.72
CA LEU A 658 -32.26 -54.33 59.70
C LEU A 658 -32.07 -54.90 61.10
N GLU A 659 -31.40 -54.18 62.00
CA GLU A 659 -31.23 -54.60 63.40
C GLU A 659 -32.58 -54.80 64.11
N THR A 660 -33.51 -53.87 63.90
CA THR A 660 -34.84 -53.91 64.52
C THR A 660 -35.64 -55.11 63.99
N MET A 661 -35.62 -55.37 62.67
CA MET A 661 -36.29 -56.53 62.10
C MET A 661 -35.66 -57.86 62.52
N ASN A 662 -34.34 -57.90 62.69
CA ASN A 662 -33.65 -59.07 63.23
C ASN A 662 -34.10 -59.34 64.68
N THR A 663 -34.17 -58.29 65.51
CA THR A 663 -34.65 -58.39 66.90
C THR A 663 -36.11 -58.89 66.97
N VAL A 664 -36.99 -58.37 66.12
CA VAL A 664 -38.39 -58.84 66.02
C VAL A 664 -38.45 -60.30 65.58
N THR A 665 -37.66 -60.69 64.58
CA THR A 665 -37.62 -62.08 64.08
C THR A 665 -37.11 -63.03 65.17
N GLN A 666 -36.07 -62.66 65.91
CA GLN A 666 -35.56 -63.43 67.05
C GLN A 666 -36.59 -63.54 68.17
N THR A 667 -37.35 -62.49 68.44
CA THR A 667 -38.42 -62.51 69.45
C THR A 667 -39.56 -63.44 69.01
N ILE A 668 -39.95 -63.42 67.74
CA ILE A 668 -40.96 -64.35 67.19
C ILE A 668 -40.46 -65.80 67.25
N LEU A 669 -39.18 -66.06 66.99
CA LEU A 669 -38.60 -67.40 67.10
C LEU A 669 -38.50 -67.91 68.55
N GLN A 670 -38.60 -67.03 69.54
CA GLN A 670 -38.58 -67.36 70.97
C GLN A 670 -39.99 -67.52 71.58
N ILE A 671 -41.05 -67.22 70.82
CA ILE A 671 -42.45 -67.51 71.15
C ILE A 671 -42.83 -68.85 70.52
#